data_AF-A0A6P8IKS4-F1
#
_entry.id   AF-A0A6P8IKS4-F1
#
_cell.length_a   1.000
_cell.length_b   1.000
_cell.length_c   1.000
_cell.angle_alpha   90.00
_cell.angle_beta   90.00
_cell.angle_gamma   90.00
#
_symmetry.space_group_name_H-M   'P 1'
#
loop_
_entity.id
_entity.type
_entity.pdbx_description
1 polymer ?
#
loop_
_entity_poly.entity_id
_entity_poly.type
_entity_poly.pdbx_seq_one_letter_code
_entity_poly.pdbx_strand_id
1 'polypeptide(L)'
;MFKYVDFRCLAIVLTVIRLLSLGAFAEECQKSIKAMPWPSIYENVEFFPFGVVFIDGGSNCELDFGPYLNQTKKDVMSTFYLNIVCAKPTQVKIKNPSNVQRKNVISYIIVRKACEIDLEGLAVFSNATDYRVLAMLEGAFMKTPNSSQEVQQLQSQINKIGTLTIQGGSKGLPEIFVKYNWSLMAEIQFFKLSIQSLPKTLKFSMPRLQGLELSHNELVEPPDFPWDDEELPLPGNLSRKAVFNEQYQGTTEVKPNLYRRFLTLDFNKIQNLSRFEFRGHLQRLSIKGNGLKAIGENCLVHLTGINAIDLSVNKLDALPKGIFRGLKDLFHLRLNNNNITVIHVETFADSKRMKKLYLNNNNIERISKGLLLQHEDLEELHLQNNLIVKVEHGALPNNSNKLKNLNLNGNQLQTIPSDVFLTRSLESANLANNVITFEGIIETLHSIIIERLLNVLRKSVSDMSRELRTDSVYIDLTNNNIKAMDTNELTKEQMVKLGMVLQVFEMNFKNNPILCDCRALNITRIIKGIISKYSHINERRFQSWVCAAPPQLKGKRIVSIAEENFVCVRNLSGCPVEGTCSVRQTDGSIIIDARDKNLKQLPHMLPVGTNLEIFLDNNQITELSMRGYLGNVSVLHLSRNKIQQINDSFIESLTKVRQLSIDRNELKRLPRSIESLTSRKTFVSLALHSNYLECDCRSKWMKGWLMNSSDKINDIENVKCASGMSQGRPIYRVPLKDFICEEKKVETKFNPRGNNDLLVIVSVTLGVLLVIITAVFMMVYFFRGEMKVFIYTHFDWHPFDRIDDSDPSKIYDAFISYSSHDQEWVHNELKQKLEGHEPPYKICFHDRDFEVGASIQDNIINSVNRSKRMIMVLSNRFLESEWCRLEFRAAHHKVLQDKTNYLIVILFEGIDTNALDDETRLYLRTNTYLSVTNKWFWQKLLYSLPKPQGTVKENQSLGVQGSSRQMSIEIKEYDTASSGNEKRKEGMEESKM
;
A
#
# COMPACT_ATOMS: atom_id res chain seq x y z
N MET A 1 26.29 14.38 -2.58
CA MET A 1 26.27 15.65 -1.81
C MET A 1 25.36 16.74 -2.43
N PHE A 2 24.22 16.40 -3.08
CA PHE A 2 23.31 17.39 -3.70
C PHE A 2 21.83 16.94 -3.78
N LYS A 3 21.42 15.97 -2.96
CA LYS A 3 20.09 15.33 -3.11
C LYS A 3 19.01 15.84 -2.16
N TYR A 4 19.30 16.80 -1.28
CA TYR A 4 18.32 17.35 -0.35
C TYR A 4 18.53 18.85 -0.17
N VAL A 5 17.91 19.61 -1.08
CA VAL A 5 17.46 20.97 -0.79
C VAL A 5 15.96 20.95 -1.01
N ASP A 6 15.23 21.25 0.06
CA ASP A 6 13.79 21.35 0.09
C ASP A 6 13.34 22.48 -0.87
N PHE A 7 12.57 22.13 -1.90
CA PHE A 7 12.11 23.05 -2.95
C PHE A 7 10.86 23.84 -2.54
N ARG A 8 10.71 24.18 -1.25
CA ARG A 8 9.61 25.02 -0.73
C ARG A 8 9.88 26.54 -0.78
N CYS A 9 10.87 26.99 -1.54
CA CYS A 9 11.03 28.40 -1.94
C CYS A 9 10.66 28.59 -3.43
N LEU A 10 9.47 28.15 -3.84
CA LEU A 10 8.96 28.31 -5.20
C LEU A 10 8.21 29.65 -5.37
N ALA A 11 8.84 30.75 -4.96
CA ALA A 11 8.38 32.11 -5.29
C ALA A 11 9.34 32.85 -6.26
N ILE A 12 10.38 32.17 -6.76
CA ILE A 12 11.46 32.82 -7.54
C ILE A 12 11.64 32.19 -8.95
N VAL A 13 10.77 31.28 -9.38
CA VAL A 13 10.87 30.67 -10.72
C VAL A 13 10.30 31.58 -11.84
N LEU A 14 9.65 32.70 -11.50
CA LEU A 14 9.08 33.63 -12.50
C LEU A 14 10.02 34.76 -12.97
N THR A 15 11.31 34.73 -12.62
CA THR A 15 12.27 35.74 -13.10
C THR A 15 13.54 35.10 -13.67
N VAL A 16 13.41 34.12 -14.56
CA VAL A 16 14.57 33.47 -15.24
C VAL A 16 14.45 33.56 -16.78
N ILE A 17 13.75 34.55 -17.30
CA ILE A 17 13.82 34.90 -18.73
C ILE A 17 14.32 36.34 -18.85
N ARG A 18 15.47 36.48 -19.52
CA ARG A 18 16.24 37.70 -19.85
C ARG A 18 17.29 38.11 -18.80
N LEU A 19 18.56 37.93 -19.13
CA LEU A 19 19.43 39.01 -19.64
C LEU A 19 20.89 38.54 -19.85
N LEU A 20 21.33 38.76 -21.08
CA LEU A 20 22.65 39.22 -21.56
C LEU A 20 23.90 38.34 -21.36
N SER A 21 24.31 37.80 -22.52
CA SER A 21 25.69 37.64 -22.96
C SER A 21 26.52 38.90 -22.66
N LEU A 22 27.52 38.76 -21.79
CA LEU A 22 28.62 39.70 -21.66
C LEU A 22 29.91 39.00 -22.10
N GLY A 23 30.46 39.46 -23.23
CA GLY A 23 31.89 39.38 -23.53
C GLY A 23 32.37 38.23 -24.41
N ALA A 24 32.75 38.60 -25.65
CA ALA A 24 33.70 38.03 -26.61
C ALA A 24 34.02 36.52 -26.54
N PHE A 25 33.61 35.81 -27.60
CA PHE A 25 33.86 34.38 -27.81
C PHE A 25 35.28 34.13 -28.33
N ALA A 26 36.00 33.21 -27.68
CA ALA A 26 36.97 32.36 -28.36
C ALA A 26 36.19 31.19 -28.98
N GLU A 27 36.40 30.91 -30.27
CA GLU A 27 35.58 30.02 -31.10
C GLU A 27 35.50 28.54 -30.64
N GLU A 28 36.31 28.09 -29.68
CA GLU A 28 36.39 26.66 -29.31
C GLU A 28 35.50 26.20 -28.14
N CYS A 29 34.94 27.10 -27.32
CA CYS A 29 34.26 26.69 -26.08
C CYS A 29 32.96 27.46 -25.79
N GLN A 30 31.81 26.87 -26.14
CA GLN A 30 30.51 27.43 -25.77
C GLN A 30 30.21 27.19 -24.28
N LYS A 31 29.98 28.28 -23.52
CA LYS A 31 29.64 28.24 -22.09
C LYS A 31 28.25 28.83 -21.80
N SER A 32 27.54 28.24 -20.84
CA SER A 32 26.34 28.83 -20.22
C SER A 32 26.59 29.07 -18.73
N ILE A 33 26.10 30.20 -18.22
CA ILE A 33 26.35 30.66 -16.85
C ILE A 33 25.03 30.83 -16.12
N LYS A 34 24.95 30.30 -14.90
CA LYS A 34 23.82 30.48 -13.99
C LYS A 34 24.32 30.90 -12.62
N ALA A 35 23.82 32.02 -12.11
CA ALA A 35 24.08 32.50 -10.74
C ALA A 35 22.73 32.70 -10.03
N MET A 36 22.61 32.30 -8.76
CA MET A 36 21.36 32.43 -8.01
C MET A 36 21.65 32.56 -6.51
N PRO A 37 21.22 33.60 -5.79
CA PRO A 37 21.46 33.67 -4.34
C PRO A 37 20.74 32.53 -3.61
N TRP A 38 21.42 31.88 -2.68
CA TRP A 38 20.90 30.79 -1.85
C TRP A 38 21.19 31.06 -0.37
N PRO A 39 20.39 30.50 0.56
CA PRO A 39 20.68 30.63 1.99
C PRO A 39 21.98 29.89 2.37
N SER A 40 22.90 30.60 3.03
CA SER A 40 24.17 30.04 3.54
C SER A 40 23.98 28.99 4.62
N ILE A 41 24.84 27.96 4.60
CA ILE A 41 24.93 26.90 5.63
C ILE A 41 25.53 27.39 6.95
N TYR A 42 26.24 28.53 6.94
CA TYR A 42 26.84 29.13 8.12
C TYR A 42 26.07 30.36 8.59
N GLU A 43 26.10 30.60 9.90
CA GLU A 43 25.61 31.83 10.52
C GLU A 43 26.45 33.03 10.09
N ASN A 44 25.79 34.16 9.81
CA ASN A 44 26.44 35.44 9.47
C ASN A 44 27.38 35.41 8.25
N VAL A 45 27.13 34.50 7.30
CA VAL A 45 27.89 34.38 6.05
C VAL A 45 26.94 34.50 4.86
N GLU A 46 27.24 35.38 3.90
CA GLU A 46 26.49 35.50 2.64
C GLU A 46 26.85 34.31 1.71
N PHE A 47 25.93 33.81 0.88
CA PHE A 47 26.19 32.67 -0.02
C PHE A 47 25.92 33.01 -1.49
N PHE A 48 26.95 32.86 -2.31
CA PHE A 48 27.01 33.20 -3.72
C PHE A 48 27.34 31.96 -4.55
N PRO A 49 26.34 31.21 -5.04
CA PRO A 49 26.60 30.09 -5.93
C PRO A 49 26.63 30.53 -7.38
N PHE A 50 27.58 29.94 -8.09
CA PHE A 50 27.94 30.26 -9.45
C PHE A 50 28.19 28.95 -10.22
N GLY A 51 27.37 28.69 -11.23
CA GLY A 51 27.45 27.51 -12.08
C GLY A 51 27.91 27.86 -13.49
N VAL A 52 28.89 27.12 -13.98
CA VAL A 52 29.38 27.19 -15.37
C VAL A 52 29.23 25.83 -16.02
N VAL A 53 28.58 25.80 -17.18
CA VAL A 53 28.44 24.60 -17.99
C VAL A 53 29.09 24.81 -19.34
N PHE A 54 30.09 23.98 -19.66
CA PHE A 54 30.70 23.88 -20.97
C PHE A 54 29.93 22.85 -21.81
N ILE A 55 29.32 23.32 -22.89
CA ILE A 55 28.40 22.54 -23.74
C ILE A 55 29.19 21.80 -24.81
N ASP A 56 30.23 22.43 -25.35
CA ASP A 56 31.13 21.84 -26.34
C ASP A 56 32.43 21.32 -25.72
N GLY A 57 33.05 20.35 -26.40
CA GLY A 57 34.35 19.80 -26.04
C GLY A 57 35.47 20.66 -26.62
N GLY A 58 36.61 20.73 -25.94
CA GLY A 58 37.74 21.56 -26.38
C GLY A 58 38.95 21.45 -25.45
N SER A 59 40.14 21.68 -26.00
CA SER A 59 41.42 21.56 -25.28
C SER A 59 41.85 22.82 -24.52
N ASN A 60 41.12 23.94 -24.63
CA ASN A 60 41.58 25.21 -24.07
C ASN A 60 40.45 26.15 -23.63
N CYS A 61 39.51 25.65 -22.82
CA CYS A 61 38.41 26.48 -22.31
C CYS A 61 38.86 27.31 -21.09
N GLU A 62 38.71 28.62 -21.15
CA GLU A 62 39.17 29.51 -20.08
C GLU A 62 38.00 30.04 -19.23
N LEU A 63 38.17 29.99 -17.91
CA LEU A 63 37.24 30.54 -16.93
C LEU A 63 37.91 31.66 -16.14
N ASP A 64 37.60 32.91 -16.48
CA ASP A 64 37.91 34.06 -15.63
C ASP A 64 36.85 34.22 -14.54
N PHE A 65 37.24 33.99 -13.27
CA PHE A 65 36.36 34.15 -12.13
C PHE A 65 36.42 35.54 -11.47
N GLY A 66 37.39 36.39 -11.87
CA GLY A 66 37.64 37.70 -11.26
C GLY A 66 36.44 38.64 -11.26
N PRO A 67 35.70 38.81 -12.38
CA PRO A 67 34.51 39.65 -12.43
C PRO A 67 33.41 39.23 -11.45
N TYR A 68 33.26 37.93 -11.21
CA TYR A 68 32.26 37.38 -10.29
C TYR A 68 32.71 37.52 -8.83
N LEU A 69 33.99 37.29 -8.57
CA LEU A 69 34.55 37.50 -7.23
C LEU A 69 34.42 38.97 -6.79
N ASN A 70 34.54 39.93 -7.72
CA ASN A 70 34.43 41.36 -7.40
C ASN A 70 33.01 41.78 -6.96
N GLN A 71 31.98 40.99 -7.24
CA GLN A 71 30.60 41.23 -6.78
C GLN A 71 30.44 40.98 -5.27
N THR A 72 31.38 40.28 -4.63
CA THR A 72 31.38 40.07 -3.18
C THR A 72 31.83 41.32 -2.43
N LYS A 73 31.17 41.61 -1.30
CA LYS A 73 31.51 42.73 -0.40
C LYS A 73 32.84 42.45 0.30
N LYS A 74 33.66 43.49 0.53
CA LYS A 74 34.98 43.36 1.17
C LYS A 74 34.91 43.07 2.67
N ASP A 75 33.89 43.58 3.35
CA ASP A 75 33.80 43.54 4.82
C ASP A 75 32.83 42.47 5.35
N VAL A 76 32.24 41.66 4.47
CA VAL A 76 31.26 40.63 4.84
C VAL A 76 31.81 39.25 4.49
N MET A 77 31.83 38.34 5.47
CA MET A 77 32.18 36.96 5.20
C MET A 77 31.18 36.36 4.22
N SER A 78 31.71 35.81 3.14
CA SER A 78 30.90 35.29 2.04
C SER A 78 31.38 33.90 1.64
N THR A 79 30.51 33.12 1.02
CA THR A 79 30.82 31.81 0.46
C THR A 79 30.65 31.87 -1.04
N PHE A 80 31.69 31.49 -1.77
CA PHE A 80 31.69 31.48 -3.23
C PHE A 80 31.74 30.04 -3.73
N TYR A 81 30.65 29.61 -4.34
CA TYR A 81 30.45 28.23 -4.71
C TYR A 81 30.51 28.08 -6.22
N LEU A 82 31.63 27.57 -6.74
CA LEU A 82 31.89 27.40 -8.17
C LEU A 82 31.63 25.95 -8.60
N ASN A 83 30.60 25.73 -9.42
CA ASN A 83 30.27 24.41 -9.98
C ASN A 83 30.57 24.39 -11.48
N ILE A 84 31.52 23.56 -11.90
CA ILE A 84 31.98 23.42 -13.29
C ILE A 84 31.52 22.07 -13.82
N VAL A 85 30.81 22.08 -14.94
CA VAL A 85 30.29 20.86 -15.58
C VAL A 85 30.66 20.86 -17.06
N CYS A 86 31.24 19.77 -17.54
CA CYS A 86 31.62 19.60 -18.95
C CYS A 86 30.79 18.47 -19.57
N ALA A 87 30.02 18.80 -20.59
CA ALA A 87 29.18 17.82 -21.28
C ALA A 87 30.01 16.82 -22.12
N LYS A 88 31.16 17.27 -22.61
CA LYS A 88 32.16 16.49 -23.37
C LYS A 88 33.53 16.62 -22.68
N PRO A 89 34.53 15.80 -23.06
CA PRO A 89 35.91 15.97 -22.59
C PRO A 89 36.40 17.39 -22.88
N THR A 90 36.71 18.12 -21.81
CA THR A 90 37.04 19.55 -21.89
C THR A 90 38.13 19.91 -20.89
N GLN A 91 39.23 20.51 -21.37
CA GLN A 91 40.25 21.07 -20.50
C GLN A 91 39.85 22.50 -20.12
N VAL A 92 39.69 22.75 -18.81
CA VAL A 92 39.27 24.02 -18.24
C VAL A 92 40.42 24.67 -17.48
N LYS A 93 40.85 25.84 -17.95
CA LYS A 93 41.87 26.69 -17.31
C LYS A 93 41.21 27.79 -16.50
N ILE A 94 41.43 27.80 -15.19
CA ILE A 94 40.91 28.86 -14.31
C ILE A 94 41.91 30.02 -14.29
N LYS A 95 41.45 31.23 -14.60
CA LYS A 95 42.28 32.44 -14.68
C LYS A 95 41.74 33.56 -13.81
N ASN A 96 42.62 34.49 -13.46
CA ASN A 96 42.30 35.74 -12.75
C ASN A 96 43.16 36.90 -13.31
N PRO A 97 42.97 37.28 -14.59
CA PRO A 97 43.80 38.29 -15.24
C PRO A 97 43.69 39.66 -14.56
N SER A 98 42.53 39.97 -13.98
CA SER A 98 42.30 41.22 -13.22
C SER A 98 42.89 41.21 -11.80
N ASN A 99 43.55 40.11 -11.38
CA ASN A 99 44.16 39.93 -10.07
C ASN A 99 43.24 40.32 -8.89
N VAL A 100 41.96 39.96 -8.98
CA VAL A 100 40.98 40.26 -7.93
C VAL A 100 41.23 39.34 -6.74
N GLN A 101 41.37 39.91 -5.54
CA GLN A 101 41.56 39.16 -4.30
C GLN A 101 40.49 39.50 -3.26
N ARG A 102 39.95 38.46 -2.62
CA ARG A 102 38.91 38.51 -1.58
C ARG A 102 39.13 37.37 -0.57
N LYS A 103 39.93 37.62 0.46
CA LYS A 103 40.25 36.61 1.50
C LYS A 103 39.14 36.38 2.54
N ASN A 104 38.13 37.26 2.56
CA ASN A 104 36.89 37.09 3.30
C ASN A 104 35.87 36.17 2.60
N VAL A 105 36.22 35.64 1.42
CA VAL A 105 35.39 34.74 0.62
C VAL A 105 35.87 33.31 0.78
N ILE A 106 35.06 32.48 1.45
CA ILE A 106 35.28 31.05 1.60
C ILE A 106 34.82 30.34 0.33
N SER A 107 35.74 29.69 -0.37
CA SER A 107 35.45 29.15 -1.68
C SER A 107 35.35 27.63 -1.74
N TYR A 108 34.44 27.18 -2.62
CA TYR A 108 34.15 25.77 -2.91
C TYR A 108 34.25 25.60 -4.42
N ILE A 109 35.01 24.61 -4.88
CA ILE A 109 35.03 24.22 -6.29
C ILE A 109 34.49 22.80 -6.38
N ILE A 110 33.47 22.63 -7.21
CA ILE A 110 32.96 21.33 -7.62
C ILE A 110 33.13 21.20 -9.12
N VAL A 111 33.78 20.13 -9.54
CA VAL A 111 34.10 19.79 -10.92
C VAL A 111 33.39 18.50 -11.25
N ARG A 112 32.71 18.41 -12.39
CA ARG A 112 31.90 17.24 -12.73
C ARG A 112 32.12 16.75 -14.14
N LYS A 113 31.81 15.46 -14.34
CA LYS A 113 31.76 14.80 -15.66
C LYS A 113 33.14 14.83 -16.32
N ALA A 114 33.20 15.06 -17.62
CA ALA A 114 34.42 14.96 -18.40
C ALA A 114 35.31 16.23 -18.35
N CYS A 115 35.24 16.99 -17.26
CA CYS A 115 36.12 18.14 -17.06
C CYS A 115 37.52 17.70 -16.63
N GLU A 116 38.53 18.26 -17.27
CA GLU A 116 39.92 18.23 -16.85
C GLU A 116 40.33 19.63 -16.37
N ILE A 117 40.70 19.78 -15.11
CA ILE A 117 41.18 21.06 -14.55
C ILE A 117 42.65 20.95 -14.20
N ASP A 118 43.44 21.96 -14.56
CA ASP A 118 44.85 22.01 -14.17
C ASP A 118 45.07 22.49 -12.72
N LEU A 119 46.14 21.97 -12.12
CA LEU A 119 46.55 22.35 -10.78
C LEU A 119 46.93 23.84 -10.68
N GLU A 120 47.44 24.42 -11.77
CA GLU A 120 47.80 25.84 -11.85
C GLU A 120 46.58 26.75 -11.66
N GLY A 121 45.47 26.47 -12.35
CA GLY A 121 44.23 27.23 -12.21
C GLY A 121 43.63 27.15 -10.81
N LEU A 122 43.74 25.99 -10.14
CA LEU A 122 43.35 25.85 -8.73
C LEU A 122 44.23 26.69 -7.80
N ALA A 123 45.53 26.77 -8.07
CA ALA A 123 46.46 27.62 -7.32
C ALA A 123 46.14 29.12 -7.50
N VAL A 124 45.83 29.55 -8.73
CA VAL A 124 45.36 30.92 -9.02
C VAL A 124 44.09 31.25 -8.21
N PHE A 125 43.14 30.32 -8.17
CA PHE A 125 41.90 30.48 -7.41
C PHE A 125 42.13 30.53 -5.88
N SER A 126 43.01 29.68 -5.38
CA SER A 126 43.41 29.67 -3.96
C SER A 126 44.12 30.96 -3.54
N ASN A 127 44.96 31.52 -4.40
CA ASN A 127 45.60 32.80 -4.13
C ASN A 127 44.61 33.97 -4.09
N ALA A 128 43.50 33.89 -4.82
CA ALA A 128 42.47 34.93 -4.82
C ALA A 128 41.50 34.86 -3.62
N THR A 129 41.22 33.66 -3.08
CA THR A 129 40.16 33.43 -2.09
C THR A 129 40.63 32.66 -0.85
N ASP A 130 39.74 32.34 0.08
CA ASP A 130 39.97 31.34 1.13
C ASP A 130 39.42 29.99 0.67
N TYR A 131 40.20 29.29 -0.16
CA TYR A 131 39.78 28.07 -0.84
C TYR A 131 39.84 26.86 0.09
N ARG A 132 38.67 26.28 0.41
CA ARG A 132 38.55 25.24 1.45
C ARG A 132 37.99 23.90 0.98
N VAL A 133 37.23 23.86 -0.10
CA VAL A 133 36.56 22.61 -0.54
C VAL A 133 36.80 22.34 -2.01
N LEU A 134 37.32 21.14 -2.29
CA LEU A 134 37.46 20.60 -3.64
C LEU A 134 36.62 19.33 -3.78
N ALA A 135 35.77 19.28 -4.79
CA ALA A 135 35.06 18.07 -5.18
C ALA A 135 35.25 17.78 -6.67
N MET A 136 35.73 16.59 -6.99
CA MET A 136 35.81 16.06 -8.36
C MET A 136 34.83 14.90 -8.46
N LEU A 137 33.78 15.07 -9.25
CA LEU A 137 32.64 14.15 -9.30
C LEU A 137 32.42 13.61 -10.70
N GLU A 138 31.74 12.47 -10.79
CA GLU A 138 31.22 11.93 -12.06
C GLU A 138 32.32 11.72 -13.13
N GLY A 139 33.57 11.45 -12.72
CA GLY A 139 34.68 11.22 -13.65
C GLY A 139 35.59 12.41 -13.92
N ALA A 140 35.39 13.54 -13.23
CA ALA A 140 36.27 14.70 -13.37
C ALA A 140 37.71 14.39 -12.94
N PHE A 141 38.67 14.99 -13.63
CA PHE A 141 40.10 14.73 -13.42
C PHE A 141 40.89 16.02 -13.18
N MET A 142 41.93 15.94 -12.36
CA MET A 142 42.89 17.02 -12.14
C MET A 142 44.19 16.72 -12.87
N LYS A 143 44.57 17.60 -13.80
CA LYS A 143 45.86 17.52 -14.49
C LYS A 143 46.96 18.09 -13.60
N THR A 144 47.93 17.26 -13.27
CA THR A 144 49.14 17.69 -12.55
C THR A 144 50.31 17.88 -13.51
N PRO A 145 51.19 18.87 -13.30
CA PRO A 145 52.42 19.00 -14.07
C PRO A 145 53.33 17.77 -13.95
N ASN A 146 54.20 17.55 -14.93
CA ASN A 146 55.15 16.44 -14.93
C ASN A 146 56.31 16.65 -13.93
N SER A 147 56.62 17.90 -13.57
CA SER A 147 57.69 18.22 -12.62
C SER A 147 57.21 18.07 -11.17
N SER A 148 57.82 17.16 -10.41
CA SER A 148 57.48 16.97 -9.00
C SER A 148 57.74 18.20 -8.13
N GLN A 149 58.72 19.04 -8.50
CA GLN A 149 59.01 20.32 -7.83
C GLN A 149 57.89 21.33 -8.10
N GLU A 150 57.41 21.40 -9.33
CA GLU A 150 56.30 22.29 -9.70
C GLU A 150 54.99 21.88 -9.03
N VAL A 151 54.71 20.57 -8.98
CA VAL A 151 53.56 20.02 -8.24
C VAL A 151 53.65 20.40 -6.76
N GLN A 152 54.83 20.30 -6.14
CA GLN A 152 55.02 20.69 -4.74
C GLN A 152 54.77 22.19 -4.52
N GLN A 153 55.28 23.03 -5.42
CA GLN A 153 55.09 24.48 -5.36
C GLN A 153 53.60 24.84 -5.49
N LEU A 154 52.88 24.26 -6.46
CA LEU A 154 51.45 24.53 -6.65
C LEU A 154 50.60 23.95 -5.52
N GLN A 155 50.94 22.75 -5.02
CA GLN A 155 50.27 22.14 -3.88
C GLN A 155 50.36 23.03 -2.63
N SER A 156 51.52 23.64 -2.38
CA SER A 156 51.71 24.55 -1.25
C SER A 156 50.76 25.77 -1.28
N GLN A 157 50.28 26.16 -2.46
CA GLN A 157 49.33 27.27 -2.63
C GLN A 157 47.88 26.85 -2.37
N ILE A 158 47.55 25.56 -2.52
CA ILE A 158 46.20 25.02 -2.30
C ILE A 158 46.08 24.20 -1.00
N ASN A 159 47.10 24.22 -0.15
CA ASN A 159 47.17 23.41 1.09
C ASN A 159 46.11 23.76 2.16
N LYS A 160 45.30 24.80 1.95
CA LYS A 160 44.18 25.22 2.81
C LYS A 160 42.89 24.44 2.58
N ILE A 161 42.84 23.58 1.57
CA ILE A 161 41.71 22.69 1.35
C ILE A 161 41.53 21.81 2.59
N GLY A 162 40.37 21.97 3.24
CA GLY A 162 39.97 21.22 4.43
C GLY A 162 38.99 20.09 4.13
N THR A 163 38.37 20.09 2.94
CA THR A 163 37.44 19.04 2.52
C THR A 163 37.70 18.62 1.09
N LEU A 164 37.87 17.32 0.88
CA LEU A 164 38.13 16.72 -0.41
C LEU A 164 37.08 15.67 -0.74
N THR A 165 36.52 15.72 -1.94
CA THR A 165 35.66 14.66 -2.47
C THR A 165 36.14 14.23 -3.85
N ILE A 166 36.29 12.94 -4.06
CA ILE A 166 36.63 12.36 -5.36
C ILE A 166 35.69 11.20 -5.62
N GLN A 167 34.99 11.25 -6.76
CA GLN A 167 34.04 10.23 -7.17
C GLN A 167 34.28 9.83 -8.63
N GLY A 168 34.76 8.60 -8.83
CA GLY A 168 35.11 8.07 -10.15
C GLY A 168 36.28 8.80 -10.83
N GLY A 169 36.50 8.52 -12.12
CA GLY A 169 37.50 9.22 -12.96
C GLY A 169 38.87 8.55 -13.01
N SER A 170 39.38 8.03 -11.90
CA SER A 170 40.63 7.28 -11.84
C SER A 170 40.52 6.04 -10.96
N LYS A 171 41.30 4.99 -11.29
CA LYS A 171 41.51 3.86 -10.37
C LYS A 171 42.59 4.24 -9.36
N GLY A 172 42.30 4.06 -8.08
CA GLY A 172 43.22 4.36 -6.98
C GLY A 172 43.18 5.81 -6.49
N LEU A 173 44.01 6.08 -5.49
CA LEU A 173 44.16 7.40 -4.87
C LEU A 173 45.08 8.30 -5.71
N PRO A 174 44.72 9.56 -5.99
CA PRO A 174 45.62 10.46 -6.70
C PRO A 174 46.88 10.76 -5.89
N GLU A 175 48.05 10.67 -6.52
CA GLU A 175 49.36 10.78 -5.85
C GLU A 175 49.54 12.09 -5.07
N ILE A 176 48.99 13.20 -5.57
CA ILE A 176 49.11 14.52 -4.92
C ILE A 176 48.56 14.53 -3.49
N PHE A 177 47.51 13.74 -3.23
CA PHE A 177 46.89 13.64 -1.91
C PHE A 177 47.57 12.62 -0.99
N VAL A 178 48.43 11.76 -1.55
CA VAL A 178 49.17 10.76 -0.79
C VAL A 178 50.57 11.26 -0.42
N LYS A 179 51.28 11.90 -1.37
CA LYS A 179 52.71 12.22 -1.29
C LYS A 179 53.03 13.53 -0.57
N TYR A 180 52.11 14.49 -0.60
CA TYR A 180 52.34 15.85 -0.08
C TYR A 180 51.54 16.12 1.21
N ASN A 181 51.93 17.16 1.95
CA ASN A 181 51.35 17.51 3.24
C ASN A 181 50.07 18.36 3.08
N TRP A 182 49.00 17.92 3.72
CA TRP A 182 47.66 18.50 3.74
C TRP A 182 47.18 18.66 5.19
N SER A 183 47.95 19.41 5.99
CA SER A 183 47.76 19.55 7.44
C SER A 183 46.42 20.14 7.90
N LEU A 184 45.71 20.83 7.02
CA LEU A 184 44.38 21.41 7.28
C LEU A 184 43.21 20.54 6.79
N MET A 185 43.51 19.39 6.17
CA MET A 185 42.49 18.45 5.71
C MET A 185 41.74 17.84 6.90
N ALA A 186 40.42 18.00 6.92
CA ALA A 186 39.53 17.57 8.00
C ALA A 186 38.52 16.53 7.57
N GLU A 187 38.05 16.55 6.31
CA GLU A 187 37.08 15.58 5.78
C GLU A 187 37.47 15.09 4.38
N ILE A 188 37.41 13.78 4.18
CA ILE A 188 37.72 13.13 2.90
C ILE A 188 36.58 12.19 2.49
N GLN A 189 36.23 12.24 1.22
CA GLN A 189 35.26 11.32 0.63
C GLN A 189 35.77 10.75 -0.70
N PHE A 190 36.03 9.46 -0.73
CA PHE A 190 36.55 8.73 -1.88
C PHE A 190 35.58 7.63 -2.28
N PHE A 191 34.87 7.85 -3.39
CA PHE A 191 33.81 6.97 -3.86
C PHE A 191 34.15 6.34 -5.21
N LYS A 192 33.93 5.03 -5.34
CA LYS A 192 34.06 4.32 -6.63
C LYS A 192 35.45 4.48 -7.29
N LEU A 193 36.50 4.46 -6.48
CA LEU A 193 37.89 4.57 -6.93
C LEU A 193 38.60 3.21 -7.00
N SER A 194 37.89 2.11 -6.73
CA SER A 194 38.45 0.75 -6.68
C SER A 194 39.61 0.62 -5.67
N ILE A 195 39.56 1.37 -4.56
CA ILE A 195 40.60 1.33 -3.52
C ILE A 195 40.53 0.00 -2.76
N GLN A 196 41.65 -0.71 -2.68
CA GLN A 196 41.77 -1.99 -1.93
C GLN A 196 42.34 -1.81 -0.52
N SER A 197 43.18 -0.78 -0.30
CA SER A 197 43.74 -0.43 0.99
C SER A 197 44.18 1.03 1.02
N LEU A 198 44.19 1.66 2.20
CA LEU A 198 44.74 3.01 2.38
C LEU A 198 46.26 2.97 2.65
N PRO A 199 47.06 3.84 2.01
CA PRO A 199 48.46 4.02 2.36
C PRO A 199 48.64 4.52 3.80
N LYS A 200 49.54 3.90 4.56
CA LYS A 200 49.89 4.32 5.94
C LYS A 200 50.41 5.75 6.02
N THR A 201 50.94 6.27 4.91
CA THR A 201 51.44 7.65 4.80
C THR A 201 50.36 8.70 4.99
N LEU A 202 49.08 8.38 4.72
CA LEU A 202 47.97 9.33 4.84
C LEU A 202 47.82 9.90 6.25
N LYS A 203 48.12 9.12 7.28
CA LYS A 203 48.13 9.60 8.67
C LYS A 203 49.10 10.78 8.88
N PHE A 204 50.23 10.79 8.18
CA PHE A 204 51.21 11.87 8.27
C PHE A 204 50.89 13.02 7.31
N SER A 205 50.32 12.70 6.14
CA SER A 205 49.91 13.70 5.16
C SER A 205 48.70 14.51 5.64
N MET A 206 47.78 13.90 6.38
CA MET A 206 46.50 14.49 6.82
C MET A 206 46.21 14.16 8.29
N PRO A 207 47.04 14.66 9.24
CA PRO A 207 47.05 14.21 10.63
C PRO A 207 45.80 14.58 11.43
N ARG A 208 45.04 15.60 11.00
CA ARG A 208 43.87 16.13 11.72
C ARG A 208 42.53 15.65 11.15
N LEU A 209 42.55 14.58 10.37
CA LEU A 209 41.37 14.07 9.68
C LEU A 209 40.29 13.63 10.68
N GLN A 210 39.10 14.23 10.57
CA GLN A 210 37.95 13.97 11.43
C GLN A 210 36.96 13.03 10.74
N GLY A 211 36.78 13.16 9.42
CA GLY A 211 35.81 12.40 8.64
C GLY A 211 36.44 11.64 7.47
N LEU A 212 36.18 10.34 7.39
CA LEU A 212 36.67 9.47 6.32
C LEU A 212 35.54 8.64 5.72
N GLU A 213 35.31 8.82 4.42
CA GLU A 213 34.29 8.14 3.65
C GLU A 213 34.90 7.39 2.48
N LEU A 214 34.69 6.07 2.43
CA LEU A 214 35.30 5.14 1.49
C LEU A 214 34.27 4.23 0.82
N SER A 215 33.01 4.65 0.72
CA SER A 215 31.95 3.81 0.19
C SER A 215 32.17 3.39 -1.27
N HIS A 216 31.68 2.19 -1.62
CA HIS A 216 31.74 1.63 -2.98
C HIS A 216 33.17 1.49 -3.51
N ASN A 217 34.11 1.04 -2.68
CA ASN A 217 35.46 0.65 -3.10
C ASN A 217 35.62 -0.88 -2.97
N GLU A 218 36.85 -1.35 -2.87
CA GLU A 218 37.18 -2.77 -2.83
C GLU A 218 37.95 -3.15 -1.56
N LEU A 219 37.75 -2.41 -0.45
CA LEU A 219 38.42 -2.68 0.81
C LEU A 219 38.03 -4.06 1.34
N VAL A 220 39.02 -4.87 1.68
CA VAL A 220 38.82 -6.18 2.34
C VAL A 220 38.95 -6.10 3.86
N GLU A 221 39.61 -5.07 4.36
CA GLU A 221 39.81 -4.78 5.79
C GLU A 221 39.56 -3.29 6.07
N PRO A 222 39.09 -2.92 7.28
CA PRO A 222 38.96 -1.53 7.67
C PRO A 222 40.32 -0.84 7.83
N PRO A 223 40.41 0.48 7.61
CA PRO A 223 41.59 1.25 7.99
C PRO A 223 41.68 1.45 9.50
N ASP A 224 42.89 1.60 10.03
CA ASP A 224 43.15 2.05 11.40
C ASP A 224 42.82 3.56 11.50
N PHE A 225 41.57 3.90 11.81
CA PHE A 225 41.03 5.27 11.90
C PHE A 225 39.98 5.33 13.02
N PRO A 226 39.84 6.44 13.78
CA PRO A 226 40.51 7.76 13.67
C PRO A 226 42.00 7.77 14.00
N TRP A 227 42.71 8.79 13.50
CA TRP A 227 44.15 8.98 13.74
C TRP A 227 44.48 9.98 14.86
N ASP A 228 43.52 10.82 15.20
CA ASP A 228 43.60 11.91 16.16
C ASP A 228 42.27 11.98 16.91
N ASP A 229 42.30 12.04 18.23
CA ASP A 229 41.11 12.07 19.08
C ASP A 229 40.64 13.49 19.40
N GLU A 230 41.39 14.54 19.04
CA GLU A 230 41.02 15.93 19.31
C GLU A 230 39.87 16.41 18.40
N GLU A 231 38.87 17.06 19.01
CA GLU A 231 37.81 17.75 18.28
C GLU A 231 38.39 18.97 17.52
N LEU A 232 38.14 19.04 16.21
CA LEU A 232 38.63 20.14 15.38
C LEU A 232 37.55 21.22 15.20
N PRO A 233 37.79 22.49 15.59
CA PRO A 233 36.86 23.59 15.31
C PRO A 233 36.82 23.94 13.83
N LEU A 234 35.65 24.44 13.39
CA LEU A 234 35.49 24.96 12.04
C LEU A 234 36.34 26.23 11.86
N PRO A 235 36.99 26.41 10.71
CA PRO A 235 37.95 27.49 10.52
C PRO A 235 37.24 28.85 10.45
N GLY A 236 37.82 29.88 11.07
CA GLY A 236 37.28 31.24 11.05
C GLY A 236 36.03 31.46 11.93
N ASN A 237 35.92 30.71 13.05
CA ASN A 237 34.80 30.78 14.00
C ASN A 237 33.42 30.56 13.35
N LEU A 238 33.38 29.75 12.28
CA LEU A 238 32.15 29.41 11.60
C LEU A 238 31.25 28.55 12.50
N SER A 239 29.96 28.82 12.45
CA SER A 239 28.90 28.06 13.12
C SER A 239 27.85 27.66 12.08
N ARG A 240 27.48 26.37 12.03
CA ARG A 240 26.44 25.87 11.13
C ARG A 240 25.05 26.29 11.63
N LYS A 241 24.16 26.72 10.73
CA LYS A 241 22.77 27.04 11.09
C LYS A 241 21.96 25.79 11.46
N ALA A 242 21.11 25.91 12.47
CA ALA A 242 20.21 24.83 12.92
C ALA A 242 19.31 24.25 11.81
N VAL A 243 18.79 25.09 10.90
CA VAL A 243 17.88 24.66 9.80
C VAL A 243 18.59 23.78 8.77
N PHE A 244 19.90 23.96 8.54
CA PHE A 244 20.71 23.10 7.67
C PHE A 244 21.35 21.93 8.45
N ASN A 245 20.99 21.78 9.72
CA ASN A 245 21.53 20.80 10.64
C ASN A 245 20.67 19.52 10.67
N GLU A 246 19.63 19.35 9.84
CA GLU A 246 18.85 18.10 9.81
C GLU A 246 19.68 16.88 9.38
N GLN A 247 20.64 17.06 8.46
CA GLN A 247 21.68 16.05 8.17
C GLN A 247 22.60 15.74 9.37
N TYR A 248 22.55 16.59 10.40
CA TYR A 248 23.30 16.54 11.66
C TYR A 248 22.40 16.29 12.88
N GLN A 249 21.09 16.10 12.73
CA GLN A 249 20.13 15.96 13.84
C GLN A 249 19.35 14.64 13.84
N GLY A 250 19.65 13.69 12.94
CA GLY A 250 18.98 12.38 12.93
C GLY A 250 19.75 11.22 13.55
N THR A 251 21.10 11.29 13.55
CA THR A 251 21.96 10.15 13.91
C THR A 251 23.12 10.51 14.86
N THR A 252 23.50 11.79 14.97
CA THR A 252 24.69 12.23 15.74
C THR A 252 24.41 13.55 16.43
N GLU A 253 24.99 13.80 17.61
CA GLU A 253 24.89 15.09 18.31
C GLU A 253 26.24 15.82 18.13
N VAL A 254 26.29 16.83 17.26
CA VAL A 254 27.54 17.56 16.94
C VAL A 254 27.37 19.05 17.19
N LYS A 255 28.32 19.67 17.90
CA LYS A 255 28.31 21.12 18.12
C LYS A 255 28.41 21.86 16.78
N PRO A 256 27.62 22.92 16.54
CA PRO A 256 27.58 23.62 15.24
C PRO A 256 28.92 24.18 14.74
N ASN A 257 29.87 24.41 15.64
CA ASN A 257 31.18 24.98 15.37
C ASN A 257 32.32 23.93 15.27
N LEU A 258 32.01 22.63 15.27
CA LEU A 258 32.99 21.55 15.16
C LEU A 258 32.83 20.73 13.87
N TYR A 259 33.94 20.14 13.41
CA TYR A 259 33.91 19.10 12.38
C TYR A 259 33.27 17.82 12.91
N ARG A 260 32.69 17.02 12.01
CA ARG A 260 32.10 15.73 12.37
C ARG A 260 33.16 14.64 12.40
N ARG A 261 32.94 13.67 13.28
CA ARG A 261 33.82 12.52 13.41
C ARG A 261 33.13 11.27 12.91
N PHE A 262 33.45 10.85 11.68
CA PHE A 262 32.77 9.71 11.06
C PHE A 262 33.70 8.83 10.24
N LEU A 263 33.37 7.54 10.20
CA LEU A 263 33.97 6.54 9.33
C LEU A 263 32.87 5.80 8.58
N THR A 264 32.88 5.88 7.25
CA THR A 264 31.94 5.14 6.40
C THR A 264 32.71 4.22 5.45
N LEU A 265 32.37 2.94 5.49
CA LEU A 265 32.98 1.86 4.73
C LEU A 265 31.93 1.10 3.90
N ASP A 266 30.81 1.74 3.54
CA ASP A 266 29.67 1.06 2.96
C ASP A 266 29.99 0.44 1.59
N PHE A 267 29.38 -0.70 1.29
CA PHE A 267 29.50 -1.38 -0.01
C PHE A 267 30.96 -1.63 -0.44
N ASN A 268 31.79 -2.09 0.50
CA ASN A 268 33.12 -2.63 0.24
C ASN A 268 33.08 -4.17 0.28
N LYS A 269 34.24 -4.82 0.47
CA LYS A 269 34.40 -6.28 0.52
C LYS A 269 34.82 -6.77 1.92
N ILE A 270 34.45 -6.05 2.98
CA ILE A 270 34.86 -6.34 4.37
C ILE A 270 33.96 -7.44 4.97
N GLN A 271 34.32 -8.71 4.77
CA GLN A 271 33.46 -9.84 5.13
C GLN A 271 33.67 -10.39 6.55
N ASN A 272 34.75 -10.01 7.24
CA ASN A 272 35.11 -10.57 8.55
C ASN A 272 35.72 -9.50 9.48
N LEU A 273 35.10 -9.29 10.64
CA LEU A 273 35.56 -8.38 11.69
C LEU A 273 35.80 -9.11 13.03
N SER A 274 35.99 -10.42 13.01
CA SER A 274 36.19 -11.21 14.25
C SER A 274 37.45 -10.82 15.03
N ARG A 275 38.47 -10.26 14.36
CA ARG A 275 39.76 -9.88 14.97
C ARG A 275 40.07 -8.39 14.89
N PHE A 276 39.19 -7.59 14.30
CA PHE A 276 39.41 -6.15 14.14
C PHE A 276 38.72 -5.38 15.26
N GLU A 277 39.40 -4.38 15.82
CA GLU A 277 38.90 -3.57 16.92
C GLU A 277 38.97 -2.09 16.54
N PHE A 278 37.81 -1.45 16.40
CA PHE A 278 37.72 0.00 16.24
C PHE A 278 38.02 0.71 17.56
N ARG A 279 38.83 1.76 17.52
CA ARG A 279 39.35 2.48 18.70
C ARG A 279 39.26 3.99 18.49
N GLY A 280 39.22 4.75 19.58
CA GLY A 280 39.30 6.22 19.55
C GLY A 280 37.94 6.92 19.59
N HIS A 281 37.95 8.24 19.40
CA HIS A 281 36.77 9.09 19.48
C HIS A 281 36.07 9.21 18.13
N LEU A 282 34.85 8.67 17.98
CA LEU A 282 34.10 8.68 16.72
C LEU A 282 32.63 8.88 17.02
N GLN A 283 31.92 9.70 16.23
CA GLN A 283 30.49 9.95 16.42
C GLN A 283 29.62 9.01 15.56
N ARG A 284 30.13 8.59 14.39
CA ARG A 284 29.41 7.67 13.49
C ARG A 284 30.32 6.65 12.82
N LEU A 285 29.88 5.39 12.84
CA LEU A 285 30.49 4.28 12.11
C LEU A 285 29.45 3.62 11.19
N SER A 286 29.83 3.36 9.94
CA SER A 286 28.97 2.68 8.98
C SER A 286 29.77 1.67 8.18
N ILE A 287 29.31 0.41 8.18
CA ILE A 287 29.91 -0.73 7.46
C ILE A 287 28.80 -1.48 6.71
N LYS A 288 27.84 -0.73 6.17
CA LYS A 288 26.66 -1.27 5.51
C LYS A 288 27.02 -1.99 4.22
N GLY A 289 26.32 -3.07 3.85
CA GLY A 289 26.43 -3.60 2.49
C GLY A 289 27.76 -4.30 2.16
N ASN A 290 28.50 -4.79 3.15
CA ASN A 290 29.82 -5.42 2.95
C ASN A 290 29.75 -6.96 2.81
N GLY A 291 28.58 -7.55 3.05
CA GLY A 291 28.44 -9.01 3.13
C GLY A 291 29.13 -9.60 4.37
N LEU A 292 29.25 -8.81 5.44
CA LEU A 292 29.87 -9.18 6.72
C LEU A 292 29.18 -10.42 7.31
N LYS A 293 29.96 -11.48 7.58
CA LYS A 293 29.46 -12.75 8.14
C LYS A 293 29.73 -12.90 9.63
N ALA A 294 30.81 -12.28 10.13
CA ALA A 294 31.24 -12.44 11.51
C ALA A 294 31.80 -11.14 12.08
N ILE A 295 31.50 -10.87 13.36
CA ILE A 295 31.96 -9.73 14.13
C ILE A 295 32.43 -10.19 15.52
N GLY A 296 33.57 -9.67 15.99
CA GLY A 296 34.16 -10.07 17.27
C GLY A 296 33.59 -9.27 18.45
N GLU A 297 33.59 -9.84 19.65
CA GLU A 297 33.04 -9.19 20.86
C GLU A 297 33.67 -7.82 21.16
N ASN A 298 34.98 -7.68 20.95
CA ASN A 298 35.71 -6.45 21.20
C ASN A 298 35.71 -5.47 20.01
N CYS A 299 34.97 -5.77 18.93
CA CYS A 299 35.09 -5.02 17.69
C CYS A 299 34.75 -3.53 17.85
N LEU A 300 33.79 -3.19 18.72
CA LEU A 300 33.29 -1.81 18.89
C LEU A 300 33.52 -1.25 20.29
N VAL A 301 33.93 -2.06 21.27
CA VAL A 301 33.94 -1.70 22.71
C VAL A 301 34.95 -0.61 23.07
N HIS A 302 35.92 -0.34 22.20
CA HIS A 302 36.96 0.67 22.41
C HIS A 302 36.66 2.02 21.73
N LEU A 303 35.48 2.17 21.13
CA LEU A 303 35.00 3.45 20.60
C LEU A 303 34.44 4.34 21.72
N THR A 304 34.70 5.64 21.62
CA THR A 304 34.16 6.64 22.56
C THR A 304 33.37 7.72 21.81
N GLY A 305 32.31 8.24 22.42
CA GLY A 305 31.45 9.28 21.83
C GLY A 305 30.59 8.83 20.64
N ILE A 306 30.49 7.51 20.39
CA ILE A 306 29.73 6.96 19.26
C ILE A 306 28.23 7.15 19.46
N ASN A 307 27.59 7.82 18.51
CA ASN A 307 26.16 8.10 18.53
C ASN A 307 25.38 7.20 17.57
N ALA A 308 25.99 6.83 16.44
CA ALA A 308 25.38 6.02 15.40
C ALA A 308 26.28 4.90 14.88
N ILE A 309 25.69 3.71 14.78
CA ILE A 309 26.32 2.54 14.17
C ILE A 309 25.37 1.96 13.11
N ASP A 310 25.88 1.76 11.90
CA ASP A 310 25.16 1.10 10.81
C ASP A 310 25.89 -0.17 10.34
N LEU A 311 25.31 -1.32 10.67
CA LEU A 311 25.74 -2.66 10.25
C LEU A 311 24.68 -3.33 9.35
N SER A 312 23.77 -2.55 8.78
CA SER A 312 22.66 -3.06 7.97
C SER A 312 23.13 -3.66 6.64
N VAL A 313 22.26 -4.47 6.02
CA VAL A 313 22.51 -5.07 4.69
C VAL A 313 23.81 -5.90 4.69
N ASN A 314 23.93 -6.79 5.67
CA ASN A 314 25.06 -7.69 5.82
C ASN A 314 24.54 -9.14 5.94
N LYS A 315 25.38 -10.06 6.40
CA LYS A 315 25.07 -11.50 6.52
C LYS A 315 25.36 -12.01 7.93
N LEU A 316 25.13 -11.17 8.95
CA LEU A 316 25.36 -11.54 10.35
C LEU A 316 24.26 -12.48 10.83
N ASP A 317 24.63 -13.69 11.27
CA ASP A 317 23.69 -14.68 11.81
C ASP A 317 23.44 -14.50 13.33
N ALA A 318 24.39 -13.87 14.03
CA ALA A 318 24.33 -13.61 15.47
C ALA A 318 25.15 -12.37 15.86
N LEU A 319 24.86 -11.82 17.03
CA LEU A 319 25.63 -10.73 17.66
C LEU A 319 26.31 -11.24 18.93
N PRO A 320 27.60 -10.95 19.15
CA PRO A 320 28.25 -11.19 20.43
C PRO A 320 27.54 -10.43 21.56
N LYS A 321 27.43 -11.04 22.75
CA LYS A 321 26.73 -10.45 23.91
C LYS A 321 27.28 -9.08 24.32
N GLY A 322 28.59 -8.90 24.26
CA GLY A 322 29.27 -7.67 24.68
C GLY A 322 29.55 -6.64 23.57
N ILE A 323 29.04 -6.82 22.35
CA ILE A 323 29.47 -6.02 21.18
C ILE A 323 29.27 -4.51 21.35
N PHE A 324 28.27 -4.07 22.13
CA PHE A 324 27.99 -2.66 22.39
C PHE A 324 28.34 -2.23 23.83
N ARG A 325 29.14 -3.01 24.55
CA ARG A 325 29.54 -2.70 25.93
C ARG A 325 30.27 -1.35 25.98
N GLY A 326 29.90 -0.53 26.96
CA GLY A 326 30.49 0.80 27.18
C GLY A 326 30.00 1.92 26.25
N LEU A 327 29.18 1.63 25.23
CA LEU A 327 28.73 2.61 24.23
C LEU A 327 27.55 3.47 24.71
N LYS A 328 27.76 4.23 25.79
CA LYS A 328 26.72 4.97 26.54
C LYS A 328 26.06 6.10 25.74
N ASP A 329 26.74 6.63 24.74
CA ASP A 329 26.25 7.72 23.88
C ASP A 329 25.55 7.22 22.60
N LEU A 330 25.45 5.90 22.42
CA LEU A 330 24.82 5.29 21.26
C LEU A 330 23.31 5.52 21.33
N PHE A 331 22.77 6.28 20.38
CA PHE A 331 21.34 6.50 20.29
C PHE A 331 20.68 6.06 18.99
N HIS A 332 21.46 5.68 17.97
CA HIS A 332 20.96 5.18 16.69
C HIS A 332 21.69 3.91 16.27
N LEU A 333 20.97 2.78 16.18
CA LEU A 333 21.57 1.49 15.81
C LEU A 333 20.79 0.82 14.66
N ARG A 334 21.51 0.50 13.58
CA ARG A 334 20.95 -0.24 12.43
C ARG A 334 21.59 -1.61 12.27
N LEU A 335 20.74 -2.63 12.34
CA LEU A 335 21.07 -4.05 12.20
C LEU A 335 20.13 -4.76 11.21
N ASN A 336 19.26 -4.01 10.53
CA ASN A 336 18.26 -4.52 9.60
C ASN A 336 18.87 -5.13 8.33
N ASN A 337 18.16 -6.07 7.69
CA ASN A 337 18.66 -6.84 6.55
C ASN A 337 19.95 -7.59 6.89
N ASN A 338 19.89 -8.41 7.94
CA ASN A 338 20.90 -9.41 8.29
C ASN A 338 20.18 -10.76 8.47
N ASN A 339 20.86 -11.75 9.04
CA ASN A 339 20.33 -13.08 9.30
C ASN A 339 20.19 -13.36 10.80
N ILE A 340 20.10 -12.33 11.64
CA ILE A 340 20.16 -12.47 13.09
C ILE A 340 18.99 -13.31 13.59
N THR A 341 19.29 -14.38 14.32
CA THR A 341 18.28 -15.32 14.85
C THR A 341 17.93 -15.05 16.33
N VAL A 342 18.91 -14.63 17.12
CA VAL A 342 18.77 -14.44 18.57
C VAL A 342 19.47 -13.15 18.99
N ILE A 343 18.85 -12.43 19.93
CA ILE A 343 19.44 -11.28 20.62
C ILE A 343 19.46 -11.59 22.11
N HIS A 344 20.64 -11.49 22.73
CA HIS A 344 20.79 -11.69 24.16
C HIS A 344 20.35 -10.44 24.94
N VAL A 345 19.77 -10.63 26.12
CA VAL A 345 19.29 -9.53 26.98
C VAL A 345 20.39 -8.52 27.32
N GLU A 346 21.64 -8.97 27.40
CA GLU A 346 22.81 -8.14 27.72
C GLU A 346 23.29 -7.28 26.54
N THR A 347 22.89 -7.60 25.29
CA THR A 347 23.44 -6.98 24.07
C THR A 347 23.33 -5.46 24.05
N PHE A 348 22.26 -4.90 24.62
CA PHE A 348 22.02 -3.45 24.64
C PHE A 348 22.15 -2.81 26.03
N ALA A 349 22.60 -3.53 27.05
CA ALA A 349 22.48 -3.13 28.47
C ALA A 349 23.09 -1.75 28.81
N ASP A 350 24.19 -1.37 28.15
CA ASP A 350 24.91 -0.11 28.39
C ASP A 350 24.41 1.05 27.50
N SER A 351 23.72 0.77 26.40
CA SER A 351 23.30 1.74 25.38
C SER A 351 21.96 2.40 25.72
N LYS A 352 21.81 2.89 26.95
CA LYS A 352 20.51 3.34 27.50
C LYS A 352 19.93 4.59 26.82
N ARG A 353 20.77 5.39 26.15
CA ARG A 353 20.35 6.56 25.37
C ARG A 353 19.75 6.18 24.00
N MET A 354 19.56 4.89 23.70
CA MET A 354 18.99 4.42 22.43
C MET A 354 17.65 5.07 22.12
N LYS A 355 17.59 5.85 21.03
CA LYS A 355 16.38 6.48 20.50
C LYS A 355 15.79 5.67 19.35
N LYS A 356 16.62 5.11 18.48
CA LYS A 356 16.17 4.35 17.28
C LYS A 356 16.91 3.04 17.14
N LEU A 357 16.15 1.95 17.03
CA LEU A 357 16.66 0.59 16.85
C LEU A 357 15.98 -0.07 15.64
N TYR A 358 16.80 -0.48 14.66
CA TYR A 358 16.35 -1.17 13.45
C TYR A 358 16.84 -2.61 13.43
N LEU A 359 15.91 -3.55 13.59
CA LEU A 359 16.12 -5.01 13.59
C LEU A 359 15.25 -5.72 12.55
N ASN A 360 14.53 -4.98 11.72
CA ASN A 360 13.65 -5.52 10.69
C ASN A 360 14.39 -6.29 9.59
N ASN A 361 13.69 -7.21 8.91
CA ASN A 361 14.29 -8.10 7.90
C ASN A 361 15.48 -8.88 8.48
N ASN A 362 15.23 -9.64 9.55
CA ASN A 362 16.14 -10.61 10.15
C ASN A 362 15.37 -11.92 10.37
N ASN A 363 15.96 -12.88 11.08
CA ASN A 363 15.37 -14.18 11.38
C ASN A 363 15.03 -14.34 12.87
N ILE A 364 14.71 -13.24 13.57
CA ILE A 364 14.52 -13.25 15.01
C ILE A 364 13.24 -13.99 15.37
N GLU A 365 13.32 -14.99 16.25
CA GLU A 365 12.16 -15.82 16.62
C GLU A 365 11.43 -15.35 17.89
N ARG A 366 12.14 -14.68 18.81
CA ARG A 366 11.63 -14.34 20.14
C ARG A 366 12.29 -13.09 20.69
N ILE A 367 11.51 -12.25 21.35
CA ILE A 367 12.00 -11.09 22.08
C ILE A 367 11.84 -11.35 23.58
N SER A 368 12.98 -11.53 24.25
CA SER A 368 13.05 -11.98 25.65
C SER A 368 12.73 -10.85 26.63
N LYS A 369 12.17 -11.21 27.78
CA LYS A 369 11.90 -10.29 28.89
C LYS A 369 13.18 -9.54 29.30
N GLY A 370 13.05 -8.24 29.54
CA GLY A 370 14.14 -7.39 30.00
C GLY A 370 15.04 -6.84 28.89
N LEU A 371 14.94 -7.32 27.65
CA LEU A 371 15.83 -6.91 26.55
C LEU A 371 15.89 -5.39 26.35
N LEU A 372 14.73 -4.74 26.26
CA LEU A 372 14.63 -3.29 26.06
C LEU A 372 14.04 -2.54 27.24
N LEU A 373 13.77 -3.21 28.37
CA LEU A 373 13.01 -2.65 29.50
C LEU A 373 13.60 -1.34 30.07
N GLN A 374 14.93 -1.20 30.05
CA GLN A 374 15.67 -0.04 30.58
C GLN A 374 15.91 1.08 29.54
N HIS A 375 15.40 0.95 28.31
CA HIS A 375 15.63 1.91 27.22
C HIS A 375 14.49 2.94 27.16
N GLU A 376 14.40 3.77 28.19
CA GLU A 376 13.31 4.76 28.35
C GLU A 376 13.33 5.85 27.27
N ASP A 377 14.50 6.10 26.69
CA ASP A 377 14.71 7.08 25.62
C ASP A 377 14.29 6.59 24.23
N LEU A 378 13.88 5.32 24.08
CA LEU A 378 13.54 4.74 22.80
C LEU A 378 12.29 5.40 22.20
N GLU A 379 12.41 5.92 20.99
CA GLU A 379 11.36 6.63 20.25
C GLU A 379 10.75 5.74 19.15
N GLU A 380 11.61 4.95 18.49
CA GLU A 380 11.26 4.09 17.36
C GLU A 380 11.88 2.70 17.47
N LEU A 381 11.04 1.67 17.32
CA LEU A 381 11.46 0.26 17.29
C LEU A 381 10.93 -0.46 16.05
N HIS A 382 11.84 -0.92 15.20
CA HIS A 382 11.52 -1.60 13.94
C HIS A 382 11.91 -3.08 14.01
N LEU A 383 10.91 -3.96 14.06
CA LEU A 383 11.03 -5.42 14.19
C LEU A 383 10.25 -6.19 13.09
N GLN A 384 9.73 -5.48 12.09
CA GLN A 384 8.95 -6.09 11.01
C GLN A 384 9.74 -7.09 10.17
N ASN A 385 9.05 -8.03 9.54
CA ASN A 385 9.62 -9.07 8.68
C ASN A 385 10.71 -9.85 9.42
N ASN A 386 10.32 -10.47 10.54
CA ASN A 386 11.12 -11.43 11.28
C ASN A 386 10.30 -12.72 11.45
N LEU A 387 10.75 -13.63 12.29
CA LEU A 387 10.05 -14.88 12.61
C LEU A 387 9.47 -14.85 14.03
N ILE A 388 9.14 -13.66 14.55
CA ILE A 388 8.81 -13.49 15.97
C ILE A 388 7.48 -14.17 16.27
N VAL A 389 7.53 -15.23 17.09
CA VAL A 389 6.33 -15.94 17.57
C VAL A 389 5.81 -15.31 18.86
N LYS A 390 6.70 -14.78 19.69
CA LYS A 390 6.35 -14.21 21.01
C LYS A 390 7.26 -13.05 21.41
N VAL A 391 6.64 -12.00 21.92
CA VAL A 391 7.28 -10.94 22.69
C VAL A 391 6.89 -11.13 24.15
N GLU A 392 7.87 -11.40 25.01
CA GLU A 392 7.59 -11.66 26.43
C GLU A 392 7.17 -10.39 27.18
N HIS A 393 6.43 -10.56 28.27
CA HIS A 393 5.98 -9.45 29.11
C HIS A 393 7.18 -8.68 29.70
N GLY A 394 7.25 -7.37 29.47
CA GLY A 394 8.37 -6.53 29.90
C GLY A 394 9.62 -6.71 29.05
N ALA A 395 9.47 -7.18 27.81
CA ALA A 395 10.55 -7.18 26.83
C ALA A 395 10.76 -5.81 26.19
N LEU A 396 9.68 -5.05 25.99
CA LEU A 396 9.68 -3.71 25.41
C LEU A 396 9.71 -2.64 26.53
N PRO A 397 10.14 -1.39 26.24
CA PRO A 397 10.24 -0.33 27.25
C PRO A 397 8.84 0.23 27.59
N ASN A 398 8.05 -0.54 28.34
CA ASN A 398 6.70 -0.17 28.76
C ASN A 398 6.63 1.01 29.75
N ASN A 399 7.78 1.41 30.32
CA ASN A 399 7.92 2.63 31.12
C ASN A 399 8.39 3.85 30.29
N SER A 400 8.61 3.70 28.98
CA SER A 400 9.05 4.81 28.14
C SER A 400 7.96 5.86 27.97
N ASN A 401 8.34 7.12 28.13
CA ASN A 401 7.51 8.28 27.79
C ASN A 401 7.77 8.80 26.37
N LYS A 402 8.63 8.13 25.60
CA LYS A 402 9.08 8.56 24.27
C LYS A 402 8.74 7.58 23.14
N LEU A 403 8.47 6.31 23.44
CA LEU A 403 8.17 5.30 22.42
C LEU A 403 6.82 5.58 21.77
N LYS A 404 6.86 6.16 20.56
CA LYS A 404 5.65 6.52 19.80
C LYS A 404 5.25 5.43 18.83
N ASN A 405 6.23 4.80 18.17
CA ASN A 405 5.99 3.92 17.03
C ASN A 405 6.66 2.55 17.23
N LEU A 406 5.83 1.50 17.21
CA LEU A 406 6.26 0.11 17.27
C LEU A 406 5.86 -0.62 15.98
N ASN A 407 6.82 -1.19 15.27
CA ASN A 407 6.55 -1.96 14.06
C ASN A 407 6.93 -3.44 14.24
N LEU A 408 5.92 -4.31 14.21
CA LEU A 408 6.01 -5.77 14.36
C LEU A 408 5.28 -6.49 13.20
N ASN A 409 5.05 -5.79 12.08
CA ASN A 409 4.38 -6.35 10.90
C ASN A 409 5.12 -7.58 10.33
N GLY A 410 4.42 -8.54 9.75
CA GLY A 410 5.08 -9.62 9.00
C GLY A 410 5.88 -10.55 9.91
N ASN A 411 5.27 -10.94 11.04
CA ASN A 411 5.83 -11.87 12.02
C ASN A 411 4.85 -13.04 12.21
N GLN A 412 5.07 -13.86 13.24
CA GLN A 412 4.25 -15.04 13.56
C GLN A 412 3.55 -14.91 14.92
N LEU A 413 3.21 -13.68 15.32
CA LEU A 413 2.59 -13.41 16.62
C LEU A 413 1.18 -14.00 16.67
N GLN A 414 0.89 -14.77 17.71
CA GLN A 414 -0.45 -15.28 18.02
C GLN A 414 -1.22 -14.36 18.99
N THR A 415 -0.50 -13.56 19.78
CA THR A 415 -1.06 -12.64 20.78
C THR A 415 -0.52 -11.22 20.56
N ILE A 416 -1.25 -10.22 21.04
CA ILE A 416 -0.74 -8.84 21.10
C ILE A 416 0.26 -8.78 22.26
N PRO A 417 1.49 -8.23 22.09
CA PRO A 417 2.40 -8.05 23.20
C PRO A 417 1.76 -7.18 24.29
N SER A 418 1.76 -7.62 25.55
CA SER A 418 1.13 -6.87 26.64
C SER A 418 1.68 -5.46 26.80
N ASP A 419 2.94 -5.25 26.42
CA ASP A 419 3.62 -3.96 26.47
C ASP A 419 2.97 -2.92 25.55
N VAL A 420 2.25 -3.33 24.49
CA VAL A 420 1.46 -2.43 23.63
C VAL A 420 0.36 -1.73 24.43
N PHE A 421 -0.31 -2.46 25.33
CA PHE A 421 -1.37 -1.90 26.20
C PHE A 421 -0.81 -1.15 27.41
N LEU A 422 0.47 -1.34 27.72
CA LEU A 422 1.12 -0.80 28.92
C LEU A 422 2.03 0.40 28.65
N THR A 423 2.33 0.70 27.38
CA THR A 423 3.16 1.85 27.00
C THR A 423 2.28 3.08 26.84
N ARG A 424 2.38 4.04 27.77
CA ARG A 424 1.50 5.24 27.78
C ARG A 424 1.74 6.17 26.58
N SER A 425 2.98 6.30 26.13
CA SER A 425 3.43 7.22 25.07
C SER A 425 3.19 6.73 23.64
N LEU A 426 2.70 5.49 23.48
CA LEU A 426 2.53 4.87 22.18
C LEU A 426 1.44 5.56 21.37
N GLU A 427 1.76 5.98 20.15
CA GLU A 427 0.83 6.58 19.19
C GLU A 427 0.33 5.52 18.21
N SER A 428 1.24 4.64 17.75
CA SER A 428 0.91 3.56 16.81
C SER A 428 1.67 2.26 17.06
N ALA A 429 0.98 1.14 16.85
CA ALA A 429 1.54 -0.21 16.82
C ALA A 429 1.10 -0.93 15.54
N ASN A 430 2.04 -1.31 14.68
CA ASN A 430 1.76 -2.11 13.50
C ASN A 430 1.99 -3.59 13.79
N LEU A 431 0.89 -4.36 13.85
CA LEU A 431 0.86 -5.81 14.08
C LEU A 431 0.22 -6.54 12.88
N ALA A 432 0.12 -5.89 11.73
CA ALA A 432 -0.49 -6.49 10.55
C ALA A 432 0.37 -7.64 9.99
N ASN A 433 -0.24 -8.53 9.20
CA ASN A 433 0.40 -9.72 8.64
C ASN A 433 1.03 -10.60 9.75
N ASN A 434 0.25 -10.93 10.77
CA ASN A 434 0.60 -11.90 11.81
C ASN A 434 -0.49 -13.00 11.87
N VAL A 435 -0.49 -13.83 12.90
CA VAL A 435 -1.49 -14.88 13.12
C VAL A 435 -2.33 -14.63 14.37
N ILE A 436 -2.53 -13.35 14.73
CA ILE A 436 -3.24 -12.95 15.95
C ILE A 436 -4.72 -13.34 15.85
N THR A 437 -5.24 -13.97 16.91
CA THR A 437 -6.64 -14.35 17.04
C THR A 437 -7.35 -13.47 18.08
N PHE A 438 -8.69 -13.47 18.09
CA PHE A 438 -9.44 -12.78 19.15
C PHE A 438 -9.13 -13.36 20.53
N GLU A 439 -9.02 -14.70 20.63
CA GLU A 439 -8.60 -15.41 21.84
C GLU A 439 -7.23 -14.91 22.32
N GLY A 440 -6.27 -14.73 21.40
CA GLY A 440 -4.95 -14.17 21.74
C GLY A 440 -5.00 -12.74 22.29
N ILE A 441 -5.96 -11.91 21.85
CA ILE A 441 -6.20 -10.58 22.46
C ILE A 441 -6.69 -10.75 23.90
N ILE A 442 -7.65 -11.66 24.13
CA ILE A 442 -8.19 -11.94 25.46
C ILE A 442 -7.12 -12.51 26.40
N GLU A 443 -6.26 -13.41 25.91
CA GLU A 443 -5.11 -13.94 26.66
C GLU A 443 -4.16 -12.83 27.10
N THR A 444 -3.86 -11.88 26.20
CA THR A 444 -3.06 -10.71 26.55
C THR A 444 -3.73 -9.90 27.67
N LEU A 445 -5.04 -9.61 27.56
CA LEU A 445 -5.76 -8.87 28.60
C LEU A 445 -5.83 -9.63 29.93
N HIS A 446 -5.90 -10.96 29.89
CA HIS A 446 -5.85 -11.80 31.08
C HIS A 446 -4.49 -11.69 31.79
N SER A 447 -3.38 -11.65 31.03
CA SER A 447 -2.02 -11.53 31.57
C SER A 447 -1.73 -10.19 32.25
N ILE A 448 -2.52 -9.14 31.96
CA ILE A 448 -2.31 -7.79 32.50
C ILE A 448 -3.14 -7.59 33.75
N ILE A 449 -2.52 -7.19 34.86
CA ILE A 449 -3.23 -6.80 36.09
C ILE A 449 -4.08 -5.55 35.83
N ILE A 450 -5.35 -5.56 36.24
CA ILE A 450 -6.32 -4.49 35.96
C ILE A 450 -5.85 -3.12 36.47
N GLU A 451 -5.22 -3.05 37.64
CA GLU A 451 -4.70 -1.79 38.22
C GLU A 451 -3.60 -1.19 37.34
N ARG A 452 -2.72 -2.03 36.80
CA ARG A 452 -1.64 -1.59 35.92
C ARG A 452 -2.18 -1.05 34.60
N LEU A 453 -3.14 -1.75 34.00
CA LEU A 453 -3.84 -1.27 32.80
C LEU A 453 -4.53 0.07 33.07
N LEU A 454 -5.26 0.18 34.19
CA LEU A 454 -5.98 1.39 34.56
C LEU A 454 -5.05 2.58 34.77
N ASN A 455 -3.91 2.40 35.44
CA ASN A 455 -2.92 3.46 35.66
C ASN A 455 -2.36 4.01 34.34
N VAL A 456 -2.18 3.14 33.35
CA VAL A 456 -1.73 3.53 32.02
C VAL A 456 -2.86 4.27 31.31
N LEU A 457 -4.09 3.75 31.29
CA LEU A 457 -5.21 4.28 30.50
C LEU A 457 -5.90 5.51 31.09
N ARG A 458 -5.68 5.86 32.36
CA ARG A 458 -6.28 7.05 32.98
C ARG A 458 -5.79 8.35 32.35
N LYS A 459 -6.72 9.31 32.22
CA LYS A 459 -6.51 10.65 31.66
C LYS A 459 -5.33 11.39 32.32
N SER A 460 -5.26 11.39 33.64
CA SER A 460 -4.12 11.89 34.41
C SER A 460 -3.78 10.94 35.55
N VAL A 461 -2.49 10.86 35.91
CA VAL A 461 -2.01 10.12 37.09
C VAL A 461 -2.48 10.79 38.39
N SER A 462 -2.75 12.10 38.35
CA SER A 462 -3.19 12.91 39.50
C SER A 462 -4.70 12.97 39.71
N ASP A 463 -5.50 12.46 38.77
CA ASP A 463 -6.96 12.57 38.83
C ASP A 463 -7.56 11.40 39.62
N MET A 464 -8.39 11.71 40.62
CA MET A 464 -9.18 10.69 41.34
C MET A 464 -10.37 10.19 40.51
N SER A 465 -10.74 10.91 39.44
CA SER A 465 -11.73 10.45 38.48
C SER A 465 -11.20 9.18 37.81
N ARG A 466 -12.05 8.15 37.69
CA ARG A 466 -11.72 6.92 36.94
C ARG A 466 -11.86 7.14 35.42
N GLU A 467 -11.69 8.38 34.95
CA GLU A 467 -11.80 8.73 33.53
C GLU A 467 -10.62 8.19 32.73
N LEU A 468 -10.94 7.54 31.62
CA LEU A 468 -9.95 7.08 30.66
C LEU A 468 -9.53 8.25 29.75
N ARG A 469 -8.31 8.14 29.22
CA ARG A 469 -7.77 9.09 28.27
C ARG A 469 -8.56 9.07 26.95
N THR A 470 -8.54 10.18 26.21
CA THR A 470 -9.32 10.38 24.97
C THR A 470 -8.47 10.34 23.71
N ASP A 471 -7.16 10.43 23.84
CA ASP A 471 -6.22 10.15 22.76
C ASP A 471 -6.36 8.69 22.32
N SER A 472 -6.49 8.48 21.02
CA SER A 472 -6.59 7.17 20.42
C SER A 472 -5.20 6.66 20.05
N VAL A 473 -4.84 5.49 20.56
CA VAL A 473 -3.66 4.76 20.10
C VAL A 473 -4.09 3.83 18.96
N TYR A 474 -3.41 3.93 17.82
CA TYR A 474 -3.74 3.15 16.63
C TYR A 474 -3.03 1.79 16.64
N ILE A 475 -3.78 0.70 16.56
CA ILE A 475 -3.26 -0.66 16.44
C ILE A 475 -3.69 -1.26 15.11
N ASP A 476 -2.73 -1.47 14.21
CA ASP A 476 -2.98 -2.15 12.94
C ASP A 476 -2.95 -3.66 13.12
N LEU A 477 -4.09 -4.33 12.91
CA LEU A 477 -4.23 -5.79 12.94
C LEU A 477 -4.68 -6.32 11.58
N THR A 478 -4.40 -5.58 10.50
CA THR A 478 -4.73 -5.99 9.13
C THR A 478 -4.13 -7.36 8.79
N ASN A 479 -4.86 -8.20 8.04
CA ASN A 479 -4.39 -9.53 7.61
C ASN A 479 -3.91 -10.40 8.79
N ASN A 480 -4.75 -10.58 9.81
CA ASN A 480 -4.54 -11.52 10.91
C ASN A 480 -5.62 -12.63 10.86
N ASN A 481 -5.73 -13.43 11.92
CA ASN A 481 -6.68 -14.53 12.01
C ASN A 481 -7.81 -14.25 13.03
N ILE A 482 -8.30 -13.01 13.07
CA ILE A 482 -9.42 -12.63 13.94
C ILE A 482 -10.73 -13.14 13.32
N LYS A 483 -11.18 -14.31 13.78
CA LYS A 483 -12.35 -15.02 13.26
C LYS A 483 -13.56 -14.95 14.19
N ALA A 484 -13.58 -15.79 15.23
CA ALA A 484 -14.69 -15.87 16.17
C ALA A 484 -14.43 -14.93 17.34
N MET A 485 -15.31 -13.94 17.54
CA MET A 485 -15.23 -13.00 18.66
C MET A 485 -16.20 -13.43 19.75
N ASP A 486 -15.88 -14.53 20.44
CA ASP A 486 -16.72 -15.04 21.51
C ASP A 486 -16.42 -14.33 22.83
N THR A 487 -17.41 -13.61 23.35
CA THR A 487 -17.31 -12.96 24.65
C THR A 487 -18.26 -13.55 25.70
N ASN A 488 -18.94 -14.68 25.39
CA ASN A 488 -19.96 -15.25 26.27
C ASN A 488 -19.37 -15.87 27.54
N GLU A 489 -18.16 -16.40 27.46
CA GLU A 489 -17.47 -17.08 28.56
C GLU A 489 -16.47 -16.17 29.30
N LEU A 490 -16.40 -14.88 28.95
CA LEU A 490 -15.49 -13.95 29.60
C LEU A 490 -15.94 -13.59 31.02
N THR A 491 -14.98 -13.55 31.94
CA THR A 491 -15.20 -13.08 33.30
C THR A 491 -15.57 -11.60 33.32
N LYS A 492 -16.21 -11.15 34.42
CA LYS A 492 -16.52 -9.72 34.64
C LYS A 492 -15.26 -8.84 34.51
N GLU A 493 -14.12 -9.31 35.02
CA GLU A 493 -12.85 -8.57 34.94
C GLU A 493 -12.34 -8.45 33.49
N GLN A 494 -12.35 -9.54 32.71
CA GLN A 494 -11.96 -9.52 31.30
C GLN A 494 -12.84 -8.59 30.47
N MET A 495 -14.15 -8.60 30.72
CA MET A 495 -15.11 -7.71 30.06
C MET A 495 -14.83 -6.23 30.37
N VAL A 496 -14.45 -5.92 31.62
CA VAL A 496 -14.04 -4.56 32.01
C VAL A 496 -12.75 -4.15 31.30
N LYS A 497 -11.72 -5.00 31.28
CA LYS A 497 -10.46 -4.72 30.56
C LYS A 497 -10.68 -4.50 29.07
N LEU A 498 -11.51 -5.35 28.44
CA LEU A 498 -11.88 -5.24 27.03
C LEU A 498 -12.61 -3.91 26.75
N GLY A 499 -13.56 -3.54 27.61
CA GLY A 499 -14.26 -2.26 27.50
C GLY A 499 -13.33 -1.04 27.67
N MET A 500 -12.33 -1.11 28.55
CA MET A 500 -11.31 -0.05 28.70
C MET A 500 -10.43 0.05 27.45
N VAL A 501 -9.99 -1.09 26.91
CA VAL A 501 -9.13 -1.12 25.72
C VAL A 501 -9.86 -0.61 24.49
N LEU A 502 -11.12 -0.99 24.25
CA LEU A 502 -11.91 -0.48 23.12
C LEU A 502 -12.24 1.02 23.21
N GLN A 503 -12.15 1.62 24.42
CA GLN A 503 -12.30 3.07 24.59
C GLN A 503 -11.03 3.83 24.20
N VAL A 504 -9.85 3.29 24.46
CA VAL A 504 -8.56 4.00 24.23
C VAL A 504 -7.88 3.59 22.92
N PHE A 505 -7.95 2.33 22.52
CA PHE A 505 -7.25 1.82 21.33
C PHE A 505 -8.17 1.72 20.12
N GLU A 506 -7.76 2.31 19.00
CA GLU A 506 -8.38 2.08 17.70
C GLU A 506 -7.76 0.85 17.05
N MET A 507 -8.55 -0.21 16.89
CA MET A 507 -8.07 -1.47 16.33
C MET A 507 -8.57 -1.65 14.90
N ASN A 508 -7.63 -1.70 13.96
CA ASN A 508 -7.92 -1.93 12.55
C ASN A 508 -7.95 -3.43 12.24
N PHE A 509 -9.14 -3.99 12.01
CA PHE A 509 -9.36 -5.42 11.71
C PHE A 509 -9.49 -5.71 10.20
N LYS A 510 -9.02 -4.81 9.32
CA LYS A 510 -9.14 -5.00 7.87
C LYS A 510 -8.60 -6.37 7.43
N ASN A 511 -9.27 -7.00 6.47
CA ASN A 511 -8.89 -8.31 5.93
C ASN A 511 -8.74 -9.43 6.97
N ASN A 512 -9.51 -9.40 8.06
CA ASN A 512 -9.64 -10.53 8.97
C ASN A 512 -10.89 -11.36 8.63
N PRO A 513 -10.87 -12.69 8.84
CA PRO A 513 -11.98 -13.58 8.51
C PRO A 513 -13.10 -13.54 9.57
N ILE A 514 -13.60 -12.36 9.93
CA ILE A 514 -14.56 -12.17 11.03
C ILE A 514 -15.85 -12.96 10.76
N LEU A 515 -16.21 -13.81 11.72
CA LEU A 515 -17.45 -14.59 11.72
C LEU A 515 -18.48 -13.88 12.61
N CYS A 516 -19.46 -13.25 11.97
CA CYS A 516 -20.54 -12.53 12.63
C CYS A 516 -21.74 -13.45 12.94
N ASP A 517 -21.49 -14.47 13.73
CA ASP A 517 -22.53 -15.35 14.30
C ASP A 517 -22.97 -14.85 15.68
N CYS A 518 -23.77 -15.66 16.39
CA CYS A 518 -24.26 -15.30 17.72
C CYS A 518 -23.16 -14.94 18.74
N ARG A 519 -21.94 -15.45 18.59
CA ARG A 519 -20.83 -15.18 19.53
C ARG A 519 -20.42 -13.71 19.49
N ALA A 520 -20.53 -13.08 18.32
CA ALA A 520 -20.20 -11.68 18.11
C ALA A 520 -21.27 -10.69 18.68
N LEU A 521 -22.43 -11.17 19.15
CA LEU A 521 -23.51 -10.32 19.64
C LEU A 521 -23.09 -9.46 20.83
N ASN A 522 -22.44 -10.06 21.83
CA ASN A 522 -22.10 -9.38 23.07
C ASN A 522 -21.01 -8.32 22.88
N ILE A 523 -19.96 -8.61 22.09
CA ILE A 523 -18.97 -7.60 21.70
C ILE A 523 -19.61 -6.45 20.91
N THR A 524 -20.59 -6.74 20.04
CA THR A 524 -21.32 -5.71 19.29
C THR A 524 -22.11 -4.79 20.22
N ARG A 525 -22.75 -5.34 21.26
CA ARG A 525 -23.45 -4.55 22.29
C ARG A 525 -22.49 -3.65 23.07
N ILE A 526 -21.32 -4.15 23.44
CA ILE A 526 -20.28 -3.35 24.11
C ILE A 526 -19.88 -2.17 23.22
N ILE A 527 -19.60 -2.43 21.94
CA ILE A 527 -19.19 -1.38 20.98
C ILE A 527 -20.30 -0.33 20.83
N LYS A 528 -21.56 -0.74 20.60
CA LYS A 528 -22.72 0.17 20.51
C LYS A 528 -22.90 0.98 21.80
N GLY A 529 -22.72 0.34 22.96
CA GLY A 529 -22.76 0.98 24.27
C GLY A 529 -21.67 2.05 24.43
N ILE A 530 -20.43 1.75 24.04
CA ILE A 530 -19.31 2.70 24.05
C ILE A 530 -19.61 3.90 23.15
N ILE A 531 -20.06 3.67 21.90
CA ILE A 531 -20.39 4.74 20.95
C ILE A 531 -21.49 5.66 21.51
N SER A 532 -22.53 5.08 22.12
CA SER A 532 -23.64 5.86 22.70
C SER A 532 -23.24 6.69 23.92
N LYS A 533 -22.30 6.18 24.74
CA LYS A 533 -21.90 6.77 26.01
C LYS A 533 -20.81 7.83 25.88
N TYR A 534 -19.92 7.69 24.89
CA TYR A 534 -18.72 8.51 24.77
C TYR A 534 -18.71 9.27 23.44
N SER A 535 -18.95 10.59 23.49
CA SER A 535 -19.11 11.45 22.31
C SER A 535 -17.89 11.52 21.38
N HIS A 536 -16.68 11.29 21.90
CA HIS A 536 -15.44 11.27 21.12
C HIS A 536 -15.25 9.97 20.32
N ILE A 537 -16.06 8.93 20.57
CA ILE A 537 -16.01 7.65 19.88
C ILE A 537 -17.22 7.52 18.96
N ASN A 538 -16.97 7.30 17.66
CA ASN A 538 -18.02 7.16 16.66
C ASN A 538 -17.87 5.85 15.87
N GLU A 539 -18.86 5.53 15.02
CA GLU A 539 -18.86 4.31 14.22
C GLU A 539 -17.67 4.18 13.25
N ARG A 540 -17.03 5.28 12.82
CA ARG A 540 -15.89 5.22 11.89
C ARG A 540 -14.69 4.49 12.52
N ARG A 541 -14.53 4.53 13.84
CA ARG A 541 -13.49 3.79 14.56
C ARG A 541 -13.59 2.28 14.35
N PHE A 542 -14.79 1.77 14.10
CA PHE A 542 -15.09 0.35 13.88
C PHE A 542 -15.35 0.02 12.40
N GLN A 543 -14.96 0.90 11.47
CA GLN A 543 -15.22 0.73 10.04
C GLN A 543 -14.59 -0.53 9.44
N SER A 544 -13.48 -0.98 9.99
CA SER A 544 -12.72 -2.16 9.55
C SER A 544 -13.29 -3.47 10.09
N TRP A 545 -14.27 -3.42 11.01
CA TRP A 545 -14.90 -4.59 11.62
C TRP A 545 -16.02 -5.09 10.70
N VAL A 546 -15.61 -5.71 9.60
CA VAL A 546 -16.49 -6.17 8.52
C VAL A 546 -16.60 -7.68 8.55
N CYS A 547 -17.83 -8.19 8.49
CA CYS A 547 -18.09 -9.62 8.51
C CYS A 547 -17.60 -10.28 7.21
N ALA A 548 -16.81 -11.33 7.36
CA ALA A 548 -16.42 -12.21 6.25
C ALA A 548 -17.43 -13.36 6.06
N ALA A 549 -18.08 -13.77 7.16
CA ALA A 549 -19.08 -14.83 7.20
C ALA A 549 -20.15 -14.52 8.28
N PRO A 550 -21.34 -15.12 8.21
CA PRO A 550 -21.86 -16.00 7.15
C PRO A 550 -22.17 -15.23 5.83
N PRO A 551 -22.42 -15.91 4.69
CA PRO A 551 -22.61 -15.27 3.39
C PRO A 551 -23.66 -14.15 3.38
N GLN A 552 -24.73 -14.28 4.17
CA GLN A 552 -25.82 -13.30 4.27
C GLN A 552 -25.41 -11.98 4.94
N LEU A 553 -24.33 -12.01 5.74
CA LEU A 553 -23.79 -10.86 6.45
C LEU A 553 -22.44 -10.40 5.89
N LYS A 554 -21.91 -11.11 4.89
CA LYS A 554 -20.62 -10.78 4.27
C LYS A 554 -20.60 -9.33 3.77
N GLY A 555 -19.54 -8.60 4.09
CA GLY A 555 -19.38 -7.19 3.70
C GLY A 555 -20.11 -6.18 4.60
N LYS A 556 -20.99 -6.65 5.50
CA LYS A 556 -21.66 -5.75 6.46
C LYS A 556 -20.73 -5.42 7.63
N ARG A 557 -20.79 -4.18 8.11
CA ARG A 557 -20.09 -3.75 9.32
C ARG A 557 -20.79 -4.32 10.54
N ILE A 558 -20.05 -4.81 11.52
CA ILE A 558 -20.61 -5.47 12.69
C ILE A 558 -21.61 -4.59 13.46
N VAL A 559 -21.32 -3.29 13.58
CA VAL A 559 -22.19 -2.31 14.26
C VAL A 559 -23.50 -2.04 13.50
N SER A 560 -23.52 -2.25 12.19
CA SER A 560 -24.72 -2.02 11.34
C SER A 560 -25.69 -3.21 11.33
N ILE A 561 -25.32 -4.33 11.94
CA ILE A 561 -26.14 -5.55 11.96
C ILE A 561 -27.14 -5.45 13.11
N ALA A 562 -28.40 -5.77 12.80
CA ALA A 562 -29.47 -5.90 13.80
C ALA A 562 -29.26 -7.14 14.66
N GLU A 563 -29.59 -7.07 15.95
CA GLU A 563 -29.22 -8.10 16.94
C GLU A 563 -29.78 -9.49 16.60
N GLU A 564 -30.98 -9.53 16.03
CA GLU A 564 -31.69 -10.74 15.60
C GLU A 564 -31.01 -11.53 14.49
N ASN A 565 -30.06 -10.91 13.77
CA ASN A 565 -29.31 -11.54 12.69
C ASN A 565 -28.03 -12.24 13.18
N PHE A 566 -27.61 -12.04 14.44
CA PHE A 566 -26.48 -12.77 15.03
C PHE A 566 -26.94 -14.17 15.48
N VAL A 567 -26.87 -15.12 14.55
CA VAL A 567 -27.40 -16.48 14.72
C VAL A 567 -26.25 -17.49 14.62
N CYS A 568 -26.26 -18.53 15.46
CA CYS A 568 -25.29 -19.63 15.38
C CYS A 568 -25.95 -20.92 14.90
N VAL A 569 -25.27 -21.60 13.99
CA VAL A 569 -25.60 -22.99 13.61
C VAL A 569 -25.32 -23.90 14.81
N ARG A 570 -26.26 -24.79 15.12
CA ARG A 570 -26.17 -25.76 16.23
C ARG A 570 -26.58 -27.13 15.74
N ASN A 571 -25.89 -28.16 16.22
CA ASN A 571 -26.30 -29.55 15.98
C ASN A 571 -27.40 -29.92 16.99
N LEU A 572 -28.65 -29.68 16.63
CA LEU A 572 -29.83 -29.94 17.46
C LEU A 572 -30.43 -31.31 17.13
N SER A 573 -30.84 -32.06 18.15
CA SER A 573 -31.58 -33.31 17.97
C SER A 573 -32.89 -33.06 17.22
N GLY A 574 -33.14 -33.83 16.16
CA GLY A 574 -34.31 -33.66 15.30
C GLY A 574 -34.14 -32.64 14.17
N CYS A 575 -32.95 -32.08 13.96
CA CYS A 575 -32.67 -31.27 12.78
C CYS A 575 -32.75 -32.10 11.49
N PRO A 576 -33.42 -31.63 10.42
CA PRO A 576 -33.43 -32.32 9.12
C PRO A 576 -32.02 -32.52 8.57
N VAL A 577 -31.75 -33.69 7.99
CA VAL A 577 -30.43 -34.04 7.42
C VAL A 577 -30.08 -33.11 6.26
N GLU A 578 -31.08 -32.72 5.48
CA GLU A 578 -30.92 -31.85 4.32
C GLU A 578 -30.81 -30.36 4.70
N GLY A 579 -31.18 -30.00 5.93
CA GLY A 579 -31.29 -28.62 6.41
C GLY A 579 -30.20 -28.20 7.39
N THR A 580 -30.20 -26.91 7.72
CA THR A 580 -29.37 -26.35 8.79
C THR A 580 -30.25 -25.80 9.90
N CYS A 581 -29.96 -26.18 11.14
CA CYS A 581 -30.64 -25.65 12.31
C CYS A 581 -29.75 -24.67 13.06
N SER A 582 -30.36 -23.58 13.47
CA SER A 582 -29.69 -22.43 14.02
C SER A 582 -30.48 -21.87 15.19
N VAL A 583 -29.80 -21.24 16.15
CA VAL A 583 -30.44 -20.66 17.34
C VAL A 583 -30.15 -19.18 17.41
N ARG A 584 -31.22 -18.38 17.55
CA ARG A 584 -31.13 -16.94 17.79
C ARG A 584 -30.99 -16.69 19.30
N GLN A 585 -29.91 -16.06 19.73
CA GLN A 585 -29.64 -15.84 21.16
C GLN A 585 -30.55 -14.80 21.83
N THR A 586 -31.16 -13.89 21.08
CA THR A 586 -31.97 -12.81 21.63
C THR A 586 -33.29 -13.30 22.24
N ASP A 587 -33.92 -14.30 21.62
CA ASP A 587 -35.25 -14.79 21.98
C ASP A 587 -35.34 -16.33 22.09
N GLY A 588 -34.25 -17.06 21.78
CA GLY A 588 -34.20 -18.52 21.82
C GLY A 588 -34.89 -19.22 20.65
N SER A 589 -35.29 -18.48 19.59
CA SER A 589 -35.97 -19.07 18.43
C SER A 589 -35.06 -20.03 17.68
N ILE A 590 -35.63 -21.15 17.24
CA ILE A 590 -34.93 -22.14 16.42
C ILE A 590 -35.29 -21.87 14.96
N ILE A 591 -34.28 -21.57 14.17
CA ILE A 591 -34.37 -21.31 12.74
C ILE A 591 -33.94 -22.58 12.00
N ILE A 592 -34.83 -23.10 11.16
CA ILE A 592 -34.59 -24.27 10.31
C ILE A 592 -34.60 -23.81 8.86
N ASP A 593 -33.44 -23.87 8.22
CA ASP A 593 -33.28 -23.53 6.81
C ASP A 593 -33.04 -24.79 5.99
N ALA A 594 -34.04 -25.17 5.20
CA ALA A 594 -34.02 -26.30 4.27
C ALA A 594 -34.51 -25.86 2.87
N ARG A 595 -34.13 -24.65 2.46
CA ARG A 595 -34.36 -24.13 1.11
C ARG A 595 -33.47 -24.83 0.09
N ASP A 596 -33.98 -24.98 -1.13
CA ASP A 596 -33.23 -25.54 -2.27
C ASP A 596 -32.75 -27.00 -2.05
N LYS A 597 -33.50 -27.80 -1.29
CA LYS A 597 -33.12 -29.17 -0.90
C LYS A 597 -33.87 -30.27 -1.65
N ASN A 598 -34.67 -29.92 -2.65
CA ASN A 598 -35.51 -30.84 -3.42
C ASN A 598 -36.48 -31.68 -2.56
N LEU A 599 -36.93 -31.14 -1.42
CA LEU A 599 -37.87 -31.82 -0.54
C LEU A 599 -39.21 -32.02 -1.23
N LYS A 600 -39.77 -33.24 -1.16
CA LYS A 600 -41.10 -33.57 -1.71
C LYS A 600 -42.24 -33.46 -0.69
N GLN A 601 -41.90 -33.41 0.59
CA GLN A 601 -42.84 -33.36 1.70
C GLN A 601 -42.24 -32.58 2.88
N LEU A 602 -43.09 -32.17 3.81
CA LEU A 602 -42.66 -31.57 5.07
C LEU A 602 -41.84 -32.58 5.90
N PRO A 603 -40.74 -32.16 6.56
CA PRO A 603 -39.95 -33.01 7.45
C PRO A 603 -40.82 -33.75 8.48
N HIS A 604 -40.46 -34.99 8.81
CA HIS A 604 -41.23 -35.79 9.77
C HIS A 604 -41.05 -35.31 11.21
N MET A 605 -39.83 -34.93 11.56
CA MET A 605 -39.45 -34.43 12.88
C MET A 605 -38.65 -33.14 12.74
N LEU A 606 -38.78 -32.28 13.74
CA LEU A 606 -38.00 -31.05 13.88
C LEU A 606 -37.54 -30.92 15.34
N PRO A 607 -36.54 -30.07 15.63
CA PRO A 607 -36.10 -29.83 17.01
C PRO A 607 -37.24 -29.35 17.91
N VAL A 608 -37.24 -29.80 19.16
CA VAL A 608 -38.22 -29.36 20.16
C VAL A 608 -37.93 -27.92 20.55
N GLY A 609 -38.85 -27.03 20.22
CA GLY A 609 -38.76 -25.61 20.54
C GLY A 609 -40.15 -24.99 20.69
N THR A 610 -40.24 -23.92 21.48
CA THR A 610 -41.49 -23.18 21.72
C THR A 610 -41.80 -22.17 20.60
N ASN A 611 -40.78 -21.80 19.82
CA ASN A 611 -40.85 -20.88 18.69
C ASN A 611 -39.96 -21.36 17.53
N LEU A 612 -40.58 -21.86 16.46
CA LEU A 612 -39.90 -22.39 15.27
C LEU A 612 -40.10 -21.48 14.07
N GLU A 613 -39.00 -21.16 13.38
CA GLU A 613 -39.00 -20.45 12.10
C GLU A 613 -38.48 -21.40 11.01
N ILE A 614 -39.34 -21.76 10.05
CA ILE A 614 -39.09 -22.81 9.08
C ILE A 614 -39.08 -22.24 7.67
N PHE A 615 -37.96 -22.40 6.98
CA PHE A 615 -37.75 -21.98 5.60
C PHE A 615 -37.62 -23.19 4.68
N LEU A 616 -38.63 -23.41 3.85
CA LEU A 616 -38.75 -24.55 2.91
C LEU A 616 -39.00 -24.08 1.47
N ASP A 617 -38.56 -22.86 1.16
CA ASP A 617 -38.69 -22.28 -0.18
C ASP A 617 -37.93 -23.07 -1.25
N ASN A 618 -38.42 -22.98 -2.49
CA ASN A 618 -37.79 -23.57 -3.67
C ASN A 618 -37.53 -25.08 -3.53
N ASN A 619 -38.57 -25.82 -3.17
CA ASN A 619 -38.58 -27.27 -3.06
C ASN A 619 -39.64 -27.88 -4.00
N GLN A 620 -39.92 -29.18 -3.86
CA GLN A 620 -40.87 -29.92 -4.69
C GLN A 620 -42.07 -30.42 -3.87
N ILE A 621 -42.45 -29.70 -2.82
CA ILE A 621 -43.53 -30.11 -1.92
C ILE A 621 -44.87 -30.00 -2.64
N THR A 622 -45.62 -31.10 -2.69
CA THR A 622 -46.95 -31.16 -3.34
C THR A 622 -48.11 -31.18 -2.35
N GLU A 623 -47.91 -31.79 -1.18
CA GLU A 623 -48.95 -31.97 -0.17
C GLU A 623 -48.49 -31.53 1.23
N LEU A 624 -49.39 -30.86 1.96
CA LEU A 624 -49.16 -30.36 3.31
C LEU A 624 -49.85 -31.26 4.35
N SER A 625 -49.13 -32.29 4.78
CA SER A 625 -49.58 -33.23 5.81
C SER A 625 -49.42 -32.66 7.22
N MET A 626 -50.33 -33.03 8.14
CA MET A 626 -50.27 -32.65 9.55
C MET A 626 -48.98 -33.13 10.23
N ARG A 627 -48.40 -32.28 11.09
CA ARG A 627 -47.20 -32.58 11.89
C ARG A 627 -47.34 -31.98 13.29
N GLY A 628 -46.83 -32.69 14.30
CA GLY A 628 -46.93 -32.28 15.71
C GLY A 628 -46.20 -30.96 16.03
N TYR A 629 -45.19 -30.59 15.24
CA TYR A 629 -44.43 -29.35 15.45
C TYR A 629 -45.15 -28.08 14.96
N LEU A 630 -46.19 -28.20 14.10
CA LEU A 630 -46.82 -27.04 13.44
C LEU A 630 -47.44 -26.04 14.44
N GLY A 631 -47.91 -26.51 15.59
CA GLY A 631 -48.42 -25.65 16.66
C GLY A 631 -47.38 -24.74 17.32
N ASN A 632 -46.09 -25.02 17.13
CA ASN A 632 -44.99 -24.20 17.64
C ASN A 632 -44.33 -23.32 16.55
N VAL A 633 -44.83 -23.35 15.33
CA VAL A 633 -44.27 -22.58 14.21
C VAL A 633 -44.79 -21.15 14.22
N SER A 634 -43.88 -20.19 14.22
CA SER A 634 -44.20 -18.76 14.10
C SER A 634 -43.97 -18.23 12.69
N VAL A 635 -42.99 -18.75 11.96
CA VAL A 635 -42.72 -18.37 10.57
C VAL A 635 -42.67 -19.65 9.73
N LEU A 636 -43.48 -19.72 8.69
CA LEU A 636 -43.49 -20.84 7.75
C LEU A 636 -43.41 -20.33 6.32
N HIS A 637 -42.27 -20.56 5.66
CA HIS A 637 -42.07 -20.21 4.26
C HIS A 637 -42.09 -21.45 3.39
N LEU A 638 -43.01 -21.49 2.43
CA LEU A 638 -43.27 -22.58 1.49
C LEU A 638 -43.34 -22.04 0.04
N SER A 639 -42.75 -20.88 -0.23
CA SER A 639 -42.82 -20.25 -1.55
C SER A 639 -42.11 -21.09 -2.61
N ARG A 640 -42.57 -21.03 -3.86
CA ARG A 640 -41.94 -21.77 -4.99
C ARG A 640 -41.90 -23.29 -4.74
N ASN A 641 -43.03 -23.87 -4.37
CA ASN A 641 -43.24 -25.31 -4.29
C ASN A 641 -44.29 -25.73 -5.33
N LYS A 642 -44.80 -26.98 -5.26
CA LYS A 642 -45.81 -27.53 -6.17
C LYS A 642 -47.13 -27.84 -5.45
N ILE A 643 -47.47 -27.03 -4.44
CA ILE A 643 -48.63 -27.27 -3.59
C ILE A 643 -49.91 -26.96 -4.38
N GLN A 644 -50.82 -27.92 -4.50
CA GLN A 644 -52.04 -27.77 -5.30
C GLN A 644 -53.29 -27.44 -4.45
N GLN A 645 -53.30 -27.88 -3.19
CA GLN A 645 -54.41 -27.70 -2.26
C GLN A 645 -53.93 -27.56 -0.82
N ILE A 646 -54.71 -26.87 0.00
CA ILE A 646 -54.49 -26.71 1.44
C ILE A 646 -55.78 -27.11 2.16
N ASN A 647 -55.66 -28.00 3.15
CA ASN A 647 -56.80 -28.50 3.93
C ASN A 647 -57.06 -27.62 5.16
N ASP A 648 -58.31 -27.55 5.63
CA ASP A 648 -58.67 -26.77 6.82
C ASP A 648 -57.89 -27.20 8.08
N SER A 649 -57.72 -28.51 8.26
CA SER A 649 -56.97 -29.07 9.40
C SER A 649 -55.52 -28.56 9.47
N PHE A 650 -54.88 -28.33 8.32
CA PHE A 650 -53.51 -27.80 8.27
C PHE A 650 -53.47 -26.37 8.78
N ILE A 651 -54.41 -25.52 8.34
CA ILE A 651 -54.50 -24.13 8.80
C ILE A 651 -54.80 -24.06 10.30
N GLU A 652 -55.70 -24.90 10.80
CA GLU A 652 -56.05 -24.97 12.21
C GLU A 652 -54.85 -25.39 13.09
N SER A 653 -53.96 -26.23 12.57
CA SER A 653 -52.73 -26.65 13.26
C SER A 653 -51.72 -25.52 13.49
N LEU A 654 -51.77 -24.45 12.69
CA LEU A 654 -50.86 -23.31 12.76
C LEU A 654 -51.31 -22.32 13.85
N THR A 655 -51.25 -22.73 15.11
CA THR A 655 -51.80 -21.96 16.25
C THR A 655 -50.98 -20.70 16.58
N LYS A 656 -49.66 -20.73 16.38
CA LYS A 656 -48.74 -19.62 16.71
C LYS A 656 -48.20 -18.85 15.50
N VAL A 657 -48.61 -19.21 14.29
CA VAL A 657 -48.05 -18.62 13.06
C VAL A 657 -48.29 -17.12 13.02
N ARG A 658 -47.24 -16.38 12.70
CA ARG A 658 -47.23 -14.92 12.49
C ARG A 658 -46.99 -14.59 11.02
N GLN A 659 -46.23 -15.42 10.32
CA GLN A 659 -45.95 -15.25 8.90
C GLN A 659 -46.09 -16.58 8.16
N LEU A 660 -46.86 -16.55 7.08
CA LEU A 660 -47.05 -17.69 6.20
C LEU A 660 -46.81 -17.27 4.75
N SER A 661 -45.87 -17.92 4.07
CA SER A 661 -45.65 -17.70 2.64
C SER A 661 -45.98 -18.96 1.85
N ILE A 662 -46.98 -18.87 0.97
CA ILE A 662 -47.46 -19.93 0.09
C ILE A 662 -47.65 -19.41 -1.35
N ASP A 663 -46.94 -18.33 -1.70
CA ASP A 663 -46.91 -17.76 -3.03
C ASP A 663 -46.12 -18.65 -4.01
N ARG A 664 -46.33 -18.42 -5.31
CA ARG A 664 -45.63 -19.16 -6.40
C ARG A 664 -45.78 -20.68 -6.27
N ASN A 665 -46.99 -21.14 -5.94
CA ASN A 665 -47.36 -22.55 -5.89
C ASN A 665 -48.41 -22.87 -6.98
N GLU A 666 -49.01 -24.05 -6.92
CA GLU A 666 -50.04 -24.51 -7.87
C GLU A 666 -51.46 -24.44 -7.30
N LEU A 667 -51.69 -23.56 -6.31
CA LEU A 667 -52.96 -23.50 -5.59
C LEU A 667 -54.09 -23.03 -6.49
N LYS A 668 -55.15 -23.84 -6.59
CA LYS A 668 -56.38 -23.48 -7.31
C LYS A 668 -57.41 -22.80 -6.43
N ARG A 669 -57.48 -23.17 -5.16
CA ARG A 669 -58.41 -22.61 -4.17
C ARG A 669 -57.75 -22.55 -2.79
N LEU A 670 -58.32 -21.72 -1.92
CA LEU A 670 -57.94 -21.63 -0.51
C LEU A 670 -59.07 -22.16 0.37
N PRO A 671 -58.76 -22.82 1.50
CA PRO A 671 -59.74 -23.18 2.51
C PRO A 671 -60.23 -21.94 3.25
N ARG A 672 -61.50 -21.93 3.69
CA ARG A 672 -62.08 -20.75 4.37
C ARG A 672 -61.49 -20.53 5.76
N SER A 673 -60.99 -21.58 6.42
CA SER A 673 -60.25 -21.48 7.68
C SER A 673 -59.06 -20.52 7.64
N ILE A 674 -58.52 -20.16 6.46
CA ILE A 674 -57.42 -19.19 6.32
C ILE A 674 -57.78 -17.79 6.85
N GLU A 675 -59.07 -17.42 6.87
CA GLU A 675 -59.58 -16.19 7.47
C GLU A 675 -59.25 -16.12 8.97
N SER A 676 -59.19 -17.27 9.65
CA SER A 676 -58.87 -17.35 11.08
C SER A 676 -57.43 -16.94 11.40
N LEU A 677 -56.51 -17.02 10.42
CA LEU A 677 -55.12 -16.56 10.58
C LEU A 677 -55.05 -15.04 10.51
N THR A 678 -55.61 -14.44 9.44
CA THR A 678 -55.53 -12.98 9.22
C THR A 678 -56.35 -12.19 10.24
N SER A 679 -57.34 -12.81 10.87
CA SER A 679 -58.12 -12.20 11.97
C SER A 679 -57.33 -12.04 13.27
N ARG A 680 -56.22 -12.76 13.47
CA ARG A 680 -55.40 -12.69 14.69
C ARG A 680 -54.58 -11.40 14.71
N LYS A 681 -54.52 -10.73 15.87
CA LYS A 681 -53.66 -9.54 16.07
C LYS A 681 -52.16 -9.86 15.95
N THR A 682 -51.76 -11.08 16.30
CA THR A 682 -50.36 -11.54 16.24
C THR A 682 -49.90 -11.90 14.83
N PHE A 683 -50.82 -12.05 13.88
CA PHE A 683 -50.51 -12.41 12.50
C PHE A 683 -50.07 -11.17 11.72
N VAL A 684 -48.89 -11.26 11.11
CA VAL A 684 -48.15 -10.16 10.49
C VAL A 684 -48.33 -10.17 8.97
N SER A 685 -48.06 -11.30 8.30
CA SER A 685 -48.07 -11.34 6.84
C SER A 685 -48.40 -12.70 6.23
N LEU A 686 -49.10 -12.65 5.09
CA LEU A 686 -49.48 -13.77 4.25
C LEU A 686 -49.08 -13.49 2.79
N ALA A 687 -48.22 -14.33 2.20
CA ALA A 687 -47.89 -14.26 0.77
C ALA A 687 -48.65 -15.33 -0.02
N LEU A 688 -49.38 -14.91 -1.05
CA LEU A 688 -50.32 -15.74 -1.82
C LEU A 688 -50.24 -15.57 -3.34
N HIS A 689 -49.49 -14.57 -3.82
CA HIS A 689 -49.47 -14.22 -5.24
C HIS A 689 -48.90 -15.34 -6.12
N SER A 690 -49.07 -15.21 -7.44
CA SER A 690 -48.51 -16.16 -8.42
C SER A 690 -48.94 -17.62 -8.22
N ASN A 691 -50.17 -17.84 -7.75
CA ASN A 691 -50.84 -19.13 -7.72
C ASN A 691 -51.87 -19.23 -8.87
N TYR A 692 -52.42 -20.42 -9.10
CA TYR A 692 -53.45 -20.67 -10.12
C TYR A 692 -54.87 -20.49 -9.58
N LEU A 693 -55.13 -19.43 -8.81
CA LEU A 693 -56.40 -19.23 -8.09
C LEU A 693 -57.58 -19.08 -9.05
N GLU A 694 -58.55 -19.99 -8.94
CA GLU A 694 -59.79 -19.97 -9.72
C GLU A 694 -60.76 -18.94 -9.17
N CYS A 695 -61.38 -18.15 -10.05
CA CYS A 695 -62.36 -17.12 -9.69
C CYS A 695 -63.76 -17.53 -10.15
N ASP A 696 -64.32 -18.55 -9.50
CA ASP A 696 -65.64 -19.12 -9.76
C ASP A 696 -66.64 -18.77 -8.64
N CYS A 697 -67.87 -19.28 -8.74
CA CYS A 697 -68.90 -19.04 -7.72
C CYS A 697 -68.48 -19.47 -6.29
N ARG A 698 -67.55 -20.43 -6.15
CA ARG A 698 -67.09 -20.96 -4.85
C ARG A 698 -66.01 -20.09 -4.20
N SER A 699 -65.29 -19.29 -4.98
CA SER A 699 -64.25 -18.37 -4.48
C SER A 699 -64.75 -16.95 -4.23
N LYS A 700 -66.07 -16.70 -4.31
CA LYS A 700 -66.68 -15.36 -4.13
C LYS A 700 -66.32 -14.71 -2.79
N TRP A 701 -66.18 -15.51 -1.72
CA TRP A 701 -65.81 -15.03 -0.38
C TRP A 701 -64.41 -14.39 -0.34
N MET A 702 -63.47 -14.88 -1.17
CA MET A 702 -62.06 -14.49 -1.15
C MET A 702 -61.89 -13.01 -1.51
N LYS A 703 -62.75 -12.44 -2.35
CA LYS A 703 -62.75 -11.00 -2.65
C LYS A 703 -62.92 -10.16 -1.39
N GLY A 704 -63.97 -10.43 -0.60
CA GLY A 704 -64.28 -9.67 0.61
C GLY A 704 -63.20 -9.84 1.68
N TRP A 705 -62.71 -11.07 1.83
CA TRP A 705 -61.61 -11.35 2.76
C TRP A 705 -60.30 -10.64 2.40
N LEU A 706 -59.88 -10.65 1.12
CA LEU A 706 -58.67 -9.96 0.66
C LEU A 706 -58.76 -8.44 0.85
N MET A 707 -59.93 -7.84 0.65
CA MET A 707 -60.15 -6.41 0.93
C MET A 707 -60.06 -6.11 2.43
N ASN A 708 -60.65 -6.95 3.27
CA ASN A 708 -60.66 -6.74 4.73
C ASN A 708 -59.32 -7.04 5.40
N SER A 709 -58.46 -7.83 4.76
CA SER A 709 -57.14 -8.24 5.31
C SER A 709 -55.97 -7.61 4.53
N SER A 710 -56.20 -6.55 3.75
CA SER A 710 -55.23 -6.05 2.76
C SER A 710 -53.88 -5.63 3.34
N ASP A 711 -53.86 -5.17 4.59
CA ASP A 711 -52.66 -4.78 5.35
C ASP A 711 -51.74 -5.97 5.69
N LYS A 712 -52.29 -7.19 5.71
CA LYS A 712 -51.58 -8.43 6.03
C LYS A 712 -51.27 -9.28 4.80
N ILE A 713 -51.74 -8.92 3.61
CA ILE A 713 -51.48 -9.67 2.37
C ILE A 713 -50.34 -9.01 1.60
N ASN A 714 -49.23 -9.74 1.44
CA ASN A 714 -48.09 -9.29 0.66
C ASN A 714 -48.43 -9.28 -0.83
N ASP A 715 -48.08 -8.19 -1.53
CA ASP A 715 -48.29 -8.01 -2.97
C ASP A 715 -49.72 -8.37 -3.43
N ILE A 716 -50.73 -7.88 -2.70
CA ILE A 716 -52.15 -8.14 -2.99
C ILE A 716 -52.54 -7.86 -4.45
N GLU A 717 -51.87 -6.92 -5.12
CA GLU A 717 -52.06 -6.60 -6.54
C GLU A 717 -51.68 -7.75 -7.49
N ASN A 718 -50.80 -8.64 -7.05
CA ASN A 718 -50.37 -9.81 -7.81
C ASN A 718 -51.12 -11.09 -7.44
N VAL A 719 -52.08 -11.01 -6.51
CA VAL A 719 -53.05 -12.08 -6.24
C VAL A 719 -54.15 -11.99 -7.31
N LYS A 720 -53.96 -12.71 -8.41
CA LYS A 720 -54.76 -12.60 -9.65
C LYS A 720 -55.58 -13.87 -9.91
N CYS A 721 -56.69 -13.71 -10.60
CA CYS A 721 -57.46 -14.85 -11.13
C CYS A 721 -56.69 -15.54 -12.24
N ALA A 722 -56.59 -16.86 -12.18
CA ALA A 722 -55.90 -17.68 -13.19
C ALA A 722 -56.85 -18.25 -14.25
N SER A 723 -58.16 -18.26 -14.00
CA SER A 723 -59.18 -18.83 -14.89
C SER A 723 -60.45 -17.98 -14.97
N GLY A 724 -61.29 -18.23 -15.98
CA GLY A 724 -62.55 -17.52 -16.23
C GLY A 724 -62.40 -16.18 -16.96
N MET A 725 -63.50 -15.43 -17.09
CA MET A 725 -63.55 -14.14 -17.80
C MET A 725 -62.69 -13.03 -17.15
N SER A 726 -62.25 -13.25 -15.91
CA SER A 726 -61.42 -12.32 -15.14
C SER A 726 -59.94 -12.71 -15.05
N GLN A 727 -59.48 -13.63 -15.90
CA GLN A 727 -58.07 -14.06 -15.93
C GLN A 727 -57.11 -12.87 -15.99
N GLY A 728 -56.07 -12.89 -15.14
CA GLY A 728 -55.05 -11.85 -15.04
C GLY A 728 -55.43 -10.63 -14.18
N ARG A 729 -56.69 -10.50 -13.74
CA ARG A 729 -57.14 -9.40 -12.89
C ARG A 729 -56.90 -9.70 -11.39
N PRO A 730 -56.51 -8.70 -10.58
CA PRO A 730 -56.40 -8.87 -9.12
C PRO A 730 -57.76 -9.23 -8.51
N ILE A 731 -57.83 -10.27 -7.69
CA ILE A 731 -59.10 -10.86 -7.21
C ILE A 731 -59.96 -9.83 -6.46
N TYR A 732 -59.35 -8.95 -5.66
CA TYR A 732 -60.06 -7.91 -4.92
C TYR A 732 -60.75 -6.88 -5.83
N ARG A 733 -60.34 -6.74 -7.10
CA ARG A 733 -60.93 -5.83 -8.10
C ARG A 733 -61.96 -6.49 -9.01
N VAL A 734 -62.16 -7.81 -8.93
CA VAL A 734 -63.09 -8.53 -9.82
C VAL A 734 -64.55 -8.25 -9.45
N PRO A 735 -65.44 -7.90 -10.40
CA PRO A 735 -66.87 -7.76 -10.15
C PRO A 735 -67.51 -9.05 -9.62
N LEU A 736 -68.41 -8.96 -8.64
CA LEU A 736 -69.06 -10.15 -8.05
C LEU A 736 -69.86 -10.99 -9.06
N LYS A 737 -70.33 -10.35 -10.14
CA LYS A 737 -71.04 -11.00 -11.25
C LYS A 737 -70.16 -11.90 -12.11
N ASP A 738 -68.83 -11.72 -12.08
CA ASP A 738 -67.89 -12.49 -12.90
C ASP A 738 -67.45 -13.80 -12.20
N PHE A 739 -67.86 -14.03 -10.94
CA PHE A 739 -67.64 -15.28 -10.19
C PHE A 739 -68.77 -16.29 -10.47
N ILE A 740 -68.71 -16.96 -11.63
CA ILE A 740 -69.74 -17.89 -12.13
C ILE A 740 -69.16 -19.32 -12.18
N CYS A 741 -69.98 -20.35 -11.93
CA CYS A 741 -69.63 -21.75 -12.18
C CYS A 741 -70.50 -22.28 -13.34
N GLU A 742 -69.91 -22.91 -14.36
CA GLU A 742 -70.66 -23.67 -15.37
C GLU A 742 -70.75 -25.16 -14.99
N GLU A 743 -71.94 -25.73 -15.06
CA GLU A 743 -72.16 -27.18 -15.00
C GLU A 743 -71.91 -27.79 -16.38
N LYS A 744 -70.83 -28.57 -16.54
CA LYS A 744 -70.53 -29.22 -17.82
C LYS A 744 -71.36 -30.49 -18.01
N LYS A 745 -72.15 -30.56 -19.09
CA LYS A 745 -72.45 -31.83 -19.78
C LYS A 745 -71.44 -32.06 -20.90
N VAL A 746 -70.89 -33.26 -20.92
CA VAL A 746 -69.91 -33.75 -21.90
C VAL A 746 -70.63 -34.14 -23.18
N GLU A 747 -70.20 -33.63 -24.34
CA GLU A 747 -70.35 -34.36 -25.60
C GLU A 747 -69.09 -34.25 -26.47
N THR A 748 -68.69 -35.43 -26.93
CA THR A 748 -67.64 -35.74 -27.90
C THR A 748 -68.08 -35.40 -29.32
N LYS A 749 -67.17 -34.88 -30.16
CA LYS A 749 -67.04 -35.34 -31.55
C LYS A 749 -65.72 -34.93 -32.19
N PHE A 750 -65.03 -35.96 -32.65
CA PHE A 750 -63.93 -35.94 -33.63
C PHE A 750 -64.53 -35.69 -35.03
N ASN A 751 -63.91 -34.84 -35.86
CA ASN A 751 -63.35 -35.30 -37.13
C ASN A 751 -62.41 -34.25 -37.79
N PRO A 752 -61.40 -34.69 -38.56
CA PRO A 752 -60.34 -33.86 -39.12
C PRO A 752 -60.55 -33.55 -40.61
N ARG A 753 -60.00 -32.41 -41.06
CA ARG A 753 -59.24 -32.19 -42.33
C ARG A 753 -59.40 -30.74 -42.81
N GLY A 754 -58.28 -30.15 -43.21
CA GLY A 754 -58.28 -28.92 -44.01
C GLY A 754 -57.01 -28.09 -43.85
N ASN A 755 -55.83 -28.68 -44.08
CA ASN A 755 -54.59 -27.92 -44.24
C ASN A 755 -54.69 -27.04 -45.48
N ASN A 756 -54.71 -25.72 -45.29
CA ASN A 756 -54.18 -24.69 -46.21
C ASN A 756 -53.97 -23.35 -45.48
N ASP A 757 -54.68 -23.09 -44.38
CA ASP A 757 -54.51 -21.85 -43.61
C ASP A 757 -53.21 -21.80 -42.78
N LEU A 758 -52.70 -22.97 -42.37
CA LEU A 758 -51.48 -23.05 -41.56
C LEU A 758 -50.23 -22.59 -42.34
N LEU A 759 -50.14 -22.89 -43.65
CA LEU A 759 -49.00 -22.48 -44.47
C LEU A 759 -48.98 -20.96 -44.70
N VAL A 760 -50.16 -20.35 -44.87
CA VAL A 760 -50.27 -18.89 -45.01
C VAL A 760 -49.89 -18.21 -43.69
N ILE A 761 -50.41 -18.68 -42.55
CA ILE A 761 -50.07 -18.14 -41.23
C ILE A 761 -48.57 -18.32 -40.94
N VAL A 762 -47.99 -19.49 -41.25
CA VAL A 762 -46.55 -19.74 -41.07
C VAL A 762 -45.71 -18.83 -41.98
N SER A 763 -46.11 -18.60 -43.24
CA SER A 763 -45.38 -17.71 -44.14
C SER A 763 -45.45 -16.23 -43.73
N VAL A 764 -46.60 -15.74 -43.27
CA VAL A 764 -46.79 -14.36 -42.80
C VAL A 764 -46.06 -14.15 -41.48
N THR A 765 -46.11 -15.12 -40.55
CA THR A 765 -45.38 -15.05 -39.27
C THR A 765 -43.87 -15.09 -39.49
N LEU A 766 -43.35 -15.92 -40.41
CA LEU A 766 -41.94 -15.91 -40.80
C LEU A 766 -41.52 -14.59 -41.47
N GLY A 767 -42.37 -14.02 -42.33
CA GLY A 767 -42.12 -12.72 -42.97
C GLY A 767 -42.06 -11.57 -41.96
N VAL A 768 -43.02 -11.50 -41.03
CA VAL A 768 -43.02 -10.51 -39.94
C VAL A 768 -41.83 -10.71 -39.01
N LEU A 769 -41.50 -11.96 -38.69
CA LEU A 769 -40.32 -12.29 -37.88
C LEU A 769 -39.03 -11.84 -38.59
N LEU A 770 -38.92 -12.00 -39.91
CA LEU A 770 -37.77 -11.53 -40.69
C LEU A 770 -37.68 -9.99 -40.68
N VAL A 771 -38.80 -9.28 -40.77
CA VAL A 771 -38.84 -7.80 -40.68
C VAL A 771 -38.45 -7.33 -39.28
N ILE A 772 -38.90 -8.02 -38.23
CA ILE A 772 -38.50 -7.72 -36.86
C ILE A 772 -37.01 -8.01 -36.65
N ILE A 773 -36.52 -9.15 -37.14
CA ILE A 773 -35.10 -9.51 -37.04
C ILE A 773 -34.23 -8.51 -37.81
N THR A 774 -34.63 -8.08 -39.00
CA THR A 774 -33.89 -7.08 -39.78
C THR A 774 -33.96 -5.69 -39.14
N ALA A 775 -35.09 -5.29 -38.56
CA ALA A 775 -35.22 -4.05 -37.80
C ALA A 775 -34.37 -4.07 -36.51
N VAL A 776 -34.38 -5.17 -35.77
CA VAL A 776 -33.54 -5.38 -34.59
C VAL A 776 -32.07 -5.40 -34.99
N PHE A 777 -31.71 -6.06 -36.09
CA PHE A 777 -30.35 -6.08 -36.61
C PHE A 777 -29.88 -4.69 -37.04
N MET A 778 -30.73 -3.93 -37.75
CA MET A 778 -30.45 -2.53 -38.11
C MET A 778 -30.33 -1.64 -36.88
N MET A 779 -31.17 -1.83 -35.86
CA MET A 779 -31.09 -1.12 -34.58
C MET A 779 -29.78 -1.46 -33.84
N VAL A 780 -29.42 -2.74 -33.74
CA VAL A 780 -28.15 -3.20 -33.16
C VAL A 780 -26.96 -2.67 -33.96
N TYR A 781 -27.06 -2.60 -35.29
CA TYR A 781 -26.00 -2.08 -36.16
C TYR A 781 -25.81 -0.56 -36.00
N PHE A 782 -26.89 0.22 -36.00
CA PHE A 782 -26.83 1.68 -35.83
C PHE A 782 -26.40 2.09 -34.42
N PHE A 783 -26.90 1.39 -33.39
CA PHE A 783 -26.57 1.68 -31.98
C PHE A 783 -25.46 0.80 -31.41
N ARG A 784 -24.68 0.14 -32.26
CA ARG A 784 -23.66 -0.86 -31.86
C ARG A 784 -22.71 -0.38 -30.76
N GLY A 785 -22.33 0.89 -30.75
CA GLY A 785 -21.43 1.46 -29.73
C GLY A 785 -22.09 1.61 -28.37
N GLU A 786 -23.27 2.22 -28.32
CA GLU A 786 -24.02 2.42 -27.07
C GLU A 786 -24.56 1.10 -26.51
N MET A 787 -24.94 0.16 -27.39
CA MET A 787 -25.34 -1.19 -26.99
C MET A 787 -24.21 -1.99 -26.35
N LYS A 788 -22.96 -1.86 -26.83
CA LYS A 788 -21.79 -2.51 -26.20
C LYS A 788 -21.57 -2.05 -24.76
N VAL A 789 -21.67 -0.73 -24.54
CA VAL A 789 -21.54 -0.11 -23.21
C VAL A 789 -22.72 -0.49 -22.30
N PHE A 790 -23.94 -0.52 -22.84
CA PHE A 790 -25.14 -0.94 -22.11
C PHE A 790 -25.07 -2.41 -21.68
N ILE A 791 -24.65 -3.31 -22.59
CA ILE A 791 -24.49 -4.74 -22.31
C ILE A 791 -23.44 -4.97 -21.22
N TYR A 792 -22.30 -4.26 -21.26
CA TYR A 792 -21.29 -4.37 -20.22
C TYR A 792 -21.82 -3.89 -18.85
N THR A 793 -22.42 -2.69 -18.80
CA THR A 793 -22.86 -2.09 -17.54
C THR A 793 -23.98 -2.85 -16.83
N HIS A 794 -24.84 -3.58 -17.58
CA HIS A 794 -25.98 -4.31 -17.01
C HIS A 794 -25.78 -5.83 -16.95
N PHE A 795 -24.89 -6.41 -17.76
CA PHE A 795 -24.72 -7.85 -17.87
C PHE A 795 -23.25 -8.34 -17.73
N ASP A 796 -22.28 -7.44 -17.44
CA ASP A 796 -20.82 -7.72 -17.34
C ASP A 796 -20.23 -8.47 -18.56
N TRP A 797 -20.87 -8.31 -19.72
CA TRP A 797 -20.49 -8.96 -20.95
C TRP A 797 -19.84 -7.96 -21.91
N HIS A 798 -18.64 -8.29 -22.41
CA HIS A 798 -17.87 -7.47 -23.35
C HIS A 798 -17.90 -8.11 -24.76
N PRO A 799 -18.69 -7.58 -25.71
CA PRO A 799 -18.84 -8.20 -27.02
C PRO A 799 -17.65 -7.88 -27.95
N PHE A 800 -16.90 -8.92 -28.36
CA PHE A 800 -16.03 -9.00 -29.55
C PHE A 800 -14.88 -7.97 -29.77
N ASP A 801 -14.55 -7.12 -28.80
CA ASP A 801 -13.48 -6.10 -28.94
C ASP A 801 -12.28 -6.28 -27.97
N ARG A 802 -12.17 -7.41 -27.26
CA ARG A 802 -11.16 -7.56 -26.21
C ARG A 802 -9.77 -7.83 -26.79
N ILE A 803 -8.90 -6.82 -26.74
CA ILE A 803 -7.45 -6.99 -26.82
C ILE A 803 -7.04 -7.77 -25.56
N ASP A 804 -6.18 -8.78 -25.73
CA ASP A 804 -5.77 -9.66 -24.65
C ASP A 804 -4.86 -8.92 -23.65
N ASP A 805 -5.47 -8.33 -22.62
CA ASP A 805 -4.77 -7.61 -21.54
C ASP A 805 -4.28 -8.53 -20.42
N SER A 806 -4.13 -9.83 -20.71
CA SER A 806 -3.84 -10.88 -19.74
C SER A 806 -2.38 -10.93 -19.29
N ASP A 807 -1.56 -9.93 -19.59
CA ASP A 807 -0.16 -9.90 -19.14
C ASP A 807 -0.11 -9.83 -17.60
N PRO A 808 0.23 -10.94 -16.90
CA PRO A 808 0.25 -10.98 -15.45
C PRO A 808 1.48 -10.27 -14.87
N SER A 809 2.43 -9.84 -15.70
CA SER A 809 3.60 -9.06 -15.28
C SER A 809 3.28 -7.58 -15.02
N LYS A 810 2.12 -7.08 -15.51
CA LYS A 810 1.70 -5.69 -15.30
C LYS A 810 1.05 -5.51 -13.93
N ILE A 811 1.62 -4.62 -13.14
CA ILE A 811 1.26 -4.39 -11.73
C ILE A 811 0.01 -3.50 -11.61
N TYR A 812 -0.19 -2.60 -12.56
CA TYR A 812 -1.28 -1.62 -12.55
C TYR A 812 -2.25 -1.84 -13.71
N ASP A 813 -3.54 -1.65 -13.45
CA ASP A 813 -4.58 -1.70 -14.47
C ASP A 813 -4.55 -0.46 -15.37
N ALA A 814 -4.20 0.71 -14.81
CA ALA A 814 -3.91 1.91 -15.60
C ALA A 814 -2.94 2.88 -14.91
N PHE A 815 -2.17 3.65 -15.70
CA PHE A 815 -1.41 4.82 -15.27
C PHE A 815 -2.15 6.10 -15.66
N ILE A 816 -2.29 7.07 -14.74
CA ILE A 816 -2.97 8.34 -15.02
C ILE A 816 -1.96 9.48 -15.14
N SER A 817 -1.99 10.16 -16.29
CA SER A 817 -1.24 11.38 -16.59
C SER A 817 -2.19 12.57 -16.59
N TYR A 818 -1.87 13.59 -15.80
CA TYR A 818 -2.67 14.80 -15.62
C TYR A 818 -1.79 15.98 -15.20
N SER A 819 -2.28 17.22 -15.33
CA SER A 819 -1.58 18.40 -14.81
C SER A 819 -1.74 18.48 -13.30
N SER A 820 -0.71 18.90 -12.56
CA SER A 820 -0.80 19.13 -11.11
C SER A 820 -1.92 20.12 -10.73
N HIS A 821 -2.33 20.99 -11.64
CA HIS A 821 -3.44 21.93 -11.45
C HIS A 821 -4.82 21.26 -11.54
N ASP A 822 -4.92 20.11 -12.20
CA ASP A 822 -6.16 19.31 -12.33
C ASP A 822 -6.25 18.23 -11.23
N GLN A 823 -5.31 18.22 -10.29
CA GLN A 823 -5.18 17.20 -9.25
C GLN A 823 -6.44 17.04 -8.40
N GLU A 824 -7.14 18.15 -8.11
CA GLU A 824 -8.35 18.14 -7.30
C GLU A 824 -9.45 17.30 -7.95
N TRP A 825 -9.73 17.52 -9.25
CA TRP A 825 -10.72 16.73 -9.96
C TRP A 825 -10.28 15.27 -10.14
N VAL A 826 -9.00 15.04 -10.46
CA VAL A 826 -8.46 13.69 -10.65
C VAL A 826 -8.54 12.87 -9.36
N HIS A 827 -8.27 13.47 -8.20
CA HIS A 827 -8.33 12.78 -6.92
C HIS A 827 -9.76 12.61 -6.39
N ASN A 828 -10.60 13.64 -6.53
CA ASN A 828 -11.94 13.60 -5.95
C ASN A 828 -12.92 12.82 -6.83
N GLU A 829 -12.80 12.88 -8.15
CA GLU A 829 -13.74 12.21 -9.06
C GLU A 829 -13.17 10.92 -9.64
N LEU A 830 -12.03 11.00 -10.33
CA LEU A 830 -11.49 9.88 -11.11
C LEU A 830 -10.94 8.78 -10.21
N LYS A 831 -10.09 9.13 -9.23
CA LYS A 831 -9.53 8.18 -8.27
C LYS A 831 -10.61 7.55 -7.40
N GLN A 832 -11.52 8.35 -6.84
CA GLN A 832 -12.59 7.84 -5.98
C GLN A 832 -13.48 6.81 -6.71
N LYS A 833 -13.82 7.05 -7.98
CA LYS A 833 -14.66 6.11 -8.75
C LYS A 833 -13.92 4.88 -9.27
N LEU A 834 -12.64 4.99 -9.62
CA LEU A 834 -11.86 3.84 -10.12
C LEU A 834 -11.37 2.94 -8.99
N GLU A 835 -10.80 3.51 -7.91
CA GLU A 835 -10.34 2.74 -6.75
C GLU A 835 -11.52 2.28 -5.86
N GLY A 836 -12.69 2.94 -5.97
CA GLY A 836 -13.93 2.54 -5.28
C GLY A 836 -14.83 1.58 -6.07
N HIS A 837 -14.44 1.18 -7.29
CA HIS A 837 -15.16 0.18 -8.09
C HIS A 837 -15.09 -1.22 -7.45
N GLU A 838 -16.05 -2.12 -7.72
CA GLU A 838 -16.01 -3.52 -7.27
C GLU A 838 -15.93 -4.46 -8.48
N PRO A 839 -14.79 -5.15 -8.74
CA PRO A 839 -13.50 -5.10 -8.03
C PRO A 839 -12.76 -3.77 -8.25
N PRO A 840 -11.90 -3.33 -7.31
CA PRO A 840 -11.21 -2.05 -7.42
C PRO A 840 -10.11 -2.10 -8.49
N TYR A 841 -10.00 -1.04 -9.27
CA TYR A 841 -8.90 -0.89 -10.22
C TYR A 841 -7.61 -0.49 -9.49
N LYS A 842 -6.49 -1.11 -9.86
CA LYS A 842 -5.17 -0.72 -9.33
C LYS A 842 -4.54 0.33 -10.23
N ILE A 843 -4.60 1.59 -9.79
CA ILE A 843 -4.18 2.75 -10.57
C ILE A 843 -2.78 3.23 -10.15
N CYS A 844 -1.94 3.63 -11.11
CA CYS A 844 -0.64 4.27 -10.86
C CYS A 844 -0.78 5.79 -10.97
N PHE A 845 -0.35 6.53 -9.93
CA PHE A 845 -0.29 8.00 -9.94
C PHE A 845 1.15 8.49 -9.78
N HIS A 846 1.52 9.57 -10.49
CA HIS A 846 2.89 10.08 -10.46
C HIS A 846 3.33 10.66 -9.11
N ASP A 847 2.39 11.14 -8.29
CA ASP A 847 2.64 11.70 -6.96
C ASP A 847 2.69 10.64 -5.84
N ARG A 848 2.16 9.44 -6.09
CA ARG A 848 2.11 8.32 -5.14
C ARG A 848 3.12 7.21 -5.45
N ASP A 849 3.24 6.84 -6.72
CA ASP A 849 3.83 5.57 -7.14
C ASP A 849 5.23 5.72 -7.80
N PHE A 850 5.72 6.94 -8.01
CA PHE A 850 7.05 7.16 -8.58
C PHE A 850 8.18 6.74 -7.61
N GLU A 851 9.16 6.01 -8.13
CA GLU A 851 10.28 5.50 -7.34
C GLU A 851 11.21 6.66 -6.97
N VAL A 852 11.41 6.84 -5.66
CA VAL A 852 12.24 7.91 -5.11
C VAL A 852 13.70 7.67 -5.50
N GLY A 853 14.23 8.51 -6.37
CA GLY A 853 15.65 8.49 -6.76
C GLY A 853 15.94 8.09 -8.21
N ALA A 854 14.94 7.61 -8.95
CA ALA A 854 14.98 7.48 -10.42
C ALA A 854 14.68 8.84 -11.09
N SER A 855 15.06 9.03 -12.35
CA SER A 855 14.71 10.25 -13.08
C SER A 855 13.19 10.29 -13.34
N ILE A 856 12.60 11.49 -13.47
CA ILE A 856 11.17 11.63 -13.82
C ILE A 856 10.89 10.94 -15.17
N GLN A 857 11.83 11.00 -16.11
CA GLN A 857 11.74 10.32 -17.40
C GLN A 857 11.69 8.79 -17.23
N ASP A 858 12.57 8.22 -16.40
CA ASP A 858 12.57 6.78 -16.12
C ASP A 858 11.32 6.35 -15.35
N ASN A 859 10.84 7.18 -14.41
CA ASN A 859 9.61 6.93 -13.67
C ASN A 859 8.39 6.93 -14.58
N ILE A 860 8.31 7.84 -15.55
CA ILE A 860 7.26 7.85 -16.57
C ILE A 860 7.34 6.60 -17.44
N ILE A 861 8.51 6.27 -17.98
CA ILE A 861 8.72 5.10 -18.84
C ILE A 861 8.39 3.80 -18.08
N ASN A 862 8.81 3.69 -16.82
CA ASN A 862 8.51 2.53 -15.97
C ASN A 862 7.03 2.45 -15.62
N SER A 863 6.37 3.57 -15.33
CA SER A 863 4.92 3.61 -15.03
C SER A 863 4.09 3.23 -16.23
N VAL A 864 4.48 3.68 -17.43
CA VAL A 864 3.90 3.25 -18.70
C VAL A 864 4.16 1.76 -18.93
N ASN A 865 5.38 1.26 -18.71
CA ASN A 865 5.69 -0.16 -18.94
C ASN A 865 5.05 -1.12 -17.93
N ARG A 866 4.74 -0.67 -16.71
CA ARG A 866 4.14 -1.49 -15.64
C ARG A 866 2.60 -1.44 -15.60
N SER A 867 1.99 -0.66 -16.49
CA SER A 867 0.53 -0.49 -16.55
C SER A 867 -0.06 -1.16 -17.79
N LYS A 868 -1.31 -1.65 -17.70
CA LYS A 868 -2.02 -2.26 -18.83
C LYS A 868 -2.63 -1.23 -19.78
N ARG A 869 -2.96 -0.04 -19.27
CA ARG A 869 -3.46 1.12 -20.02
C ARG A 869 -2.87 2.41 -19.49
N MET A 870 -2.95 3.48 -20.28
CA MET A 870 -2.69 4.83 -19.81
C MET A 870 -3.91 5.72 -20.03
N ILE A 871 -4.34 6.42 -18.98
CA ILE A 871 -5.36 7.46 -19.04
C ILE A 871 -4.65 8.81 -19.06
N MET A 872 -4.98 9.64 -20.04
CA MET A 872 -4.45 10.99 -20.17
C MET A 872 -5.57 12.01 -20.02
N VAL A 873 -5.47 12.87 -19.02
CA VAL A 873 -6.42 13.94 -18.76
C VAL A 873 -5.96 15.21 -19.47
N LEU A 874 -6.46 15.42 -20.68
CA LEU A 874 -6.13 16.57 -21.51
C LEU A 874 -6.96 17.77 -21.05
N SER A 875 -6.28 18.86 -20.68
CA SER A 875 -6.84 20.18 -20.29
C SER A 875 -5.97 21.29 -20.89
N ASN A 876 -6.42 22.55 -20.90
CA ASN A 876 -5.58 23.68 -21.35
C ASN A 876 -4.28 23.79 -20.51
N ARG A 877 -4.34 23.44 -19.22
CA ARG A 877 -3.20 23.44 -18.29
C ARG A 877 -2.26 22.26 -18.50
N PHE A 878 -2.78 21.15 -19.03
CA PHE A 878 -1.98 20.01 -19.44
C PHE A 878 -1.05 20.40 -20.61
N LEU A 879 -1.54 21.16 -21.59
CA LEU A 879 -0.78 21.57 -22.77
C LEU A 879 0.39 22.51 -22.45
N GLU A 880 0.28 23.28 -21.37
CA GLU A 880 1.35 24.18 -20.89
C GLU A 880 2.53 23.39 -20.27
N SER A 881 2.30 22.17 -19.76
CA SER A 881 3.31 21.35 -19.08
C SER A 881 4.24 20.61 -20.05
N GLU A 882 5.55 20.83 -19.95
CA GLU A 882 6.56 20.08 -20.73
C GLU A 882 6.66 18.60 -20.29
N TRP A 883 6.41 18.30 -19.00
CA TRP A 883 6.44 16.93 -18.48
C TRP A 883 5.28 16.10 -19.01
N CYS A 884 4.08 16.68 -19.03
CA CYS A 884 2.88 16.05 -19.56
C CYS A 884 3.00 15.78 -21.08
N ARG A 885 3.74 16.62 -21.81
CA ARG A 885 4.10 16.40 -23.22
C ARG A 885 5.09 15.24 -23.40
N LEU A 886 6.03 15.08 -22.48
CA LEU A 886 6.96 13.94 -22.47
C LEU A 886 6.24 12.61 -22.16
N GLU A 887 5.29 12.63 -21.22
CA GLU A 887 4.39 11.50 -20.93
C GLU A 887 3.56 11.10 -22.15
N PHE A 888 2.99 12.07 -22.87
CA PHE A 888 2.26 11.83 -24.12
C PHE A 888 3.14 11.16 -25.19
N ARG A 889 4.34 11.68 -25.43
CA ARG A 889 5.27 11.11 -26.43
C ARG A 889 5.68 9.68 -26.08
N ALA A 890 5.96 9.39 -24.81
CA ALA A 890 6.28 8.05 -24.36
C ALA A 890 5.11 7.07 -24.59
N ALA A 891 3.88 7.50 -24.30
CA ALA A 891 2.67 6.72 -24.51
C ALA A 891 2.35 6.50 -26.00
N HIS A 892 2.46 7.55 -26.80
CA HIS A 892 2.20 7.50 -28.24
C HIS A 892 3.22 6.60 -28.96
N HIS A 893 4.50 6.69 -28.59
CA HIS A 893 5.53 5.79 -29.09
C HIS A 893 5.22 4.32 -28.73
N LYS A 894 4.70 4.05 -27.52
CA LYS A 894 4.28 2.70 -27.11
C LYS A 894 3.09 2.17 -27.91
N VAL A 895 2.08 3.02 -28.19
CA VAL A 895 0.94 2.68 -29.07
C VAL A 895 1.41 2.30 -30.48
N LEU A 896 2.38 3.04 -31.02
CA LEU A 896 2.96 2.78 -32.34
C LEU A 896 3.78 1.48 -32.37
N GLN A 897 4.52 1.16 -31.29
CA GLN A 897 5.31 -0.07 -31.16
C GLN A 897 4.43 -1.32 -31.00
N ASP A 898 3.45 -1.28 -30.10
CA ASP A 898 2.68 -2.46 -29.71
C ASP A 898 1.44 -2.70 -30.61
N LYS A 899 1.07 -1.72 -31.45
CA LYS A 899 -0.13 -1.74 -32.33
C LYS A 899 -1.44 -1.99 -31.58
N THR A 900 -1.50 -1.62 -30.30
CA THR A 900 -2.68 -1.75 -29.44
C THR A 900 -3.16 -0.38 -28.98
N ASN A 901 -4.48 -0.19 -28.84
CA ASN A 901 -5.10 1.03 -28.30
C ASN A 901 -4.84 1.14 -26.79
N TYR A 902 -3.60 1.47 -26.44
CA TYR A 902 -3.08 1.52 -25.07
C TYR A 902 -3.43 2.83 -24.33
N LEU A 903 -3.64 3.92 -25.09
CA LEU A 903 -3.83 5.28 -24.57
C LEU A 903 -5.31 5.71 -24.66
N ILE A 904 -5.90 6.04 -23.51
CA ILE A 904 -7.26 6.55 -23.33
C ILE A 904 -7.16 8.05 -23.04
N VAL A 905 -7.73 8.90 -23.91
CA VAL A 905 -7.70 10.36 -23.74
C VAL A 905 -9.03 10.86 -23.18
N ILE A 906 -8.97 11.58 -22.06
CA ILE A 906 -10.10 12.30 -21.44
C ILE A 906 -9.97 13.77 -21.79
N LEU A 907 -10.99 14.35 -22.43
CA LEU A 907 -11.00 15.74 -22.87
C LEU A 907 -11.83 16.61 -21.91
N PHE A 908 -11.20 17.61 -21.30
CA PHE A 908 -11.87 18.64 -20.49
C PHE A 908 -12.54 19.71 -21.34
N GLU A 909 -13.51 20.41 -20.76
CA GLU A 909 -14.27 21.45 -21.45
C GLU A 909 -13.41 22.69 -21.76
N GLY A 910 -13.61 23.29 -22.94
CA GLY A 910 -12.98 24.55 -23.33
C GLY A 910 -11.52 24.46 -23.79
N ILE A 911 -11.03 23.27 -24.18
CA ILE A 911 -9.66 23.12 -24.67
C ILE A 911 -9.47 23.79 -26.03
N ASP A 912 -8.46 24.64 -26.14
CA ASP A 912 -8.08 25.23 -27.42
C ASP A 912 -7.35 24.21 -28.30
N THR A 913 -8.09 23.61 -29.23
CA THR A 913 -7.55 22.63 -30.18
C THR A 913 -6.47 23.19 -31.12
N ASN A 914 -6.32 24.53 -31.22
CA ASN A 914 -5.26 25.16 -32.00
C ASN A 914 -3.93 25.19 -31.24
N ALA A 915 -3.95 25.15 -29.91
CA ALA A 915 -2.77 25.10 -29.05
C ALA A 915 -2.13 23.70 -28.95
N LEU A 916 -2.79 22.67 -29.51
CA LEU A 916 -2.25 21.31 -29.60
C LEU A 916 -1.06 21.27 -30.55
N ASP A 917 -0.03 20.50 -30.22
CA ASP A 917 1.03 20.15 -31.15
C ASP A 917 0.53 19.19 -32.25
N ASP A 918 1.23 19.14 -33.38
CA ASP A 918 0.79 18.41 -34.57
C ASP A 918 0.58 16.91 -34.31
N GLU A 919 1.37 16.33 -33.42
CA GLU A 919 1.30 14.92 -33.03
C GLU A 919 0.04 14.61 -32.20
N THR A 920 -0.26 15.41 -31.17
CA THR A 920 -1.49 15.27 -30.37
C THR A 920 -2.74 15.54 -31.21
N ARG A 921 -2.68 16.52 -32.12
CA ARG A 921 -3.78 16.82 -33.04
C ARG A 921 -4.06 15.68 -34.01
N LEU A 922 -3.00 15.03 -34.52
CA LEU A 922 -3.12 13.85 -35.38
C LEU A 922 -3.72 12.67 -34.62
N TYR A 923 -3.30 12.44 -33.37
CA TYR A 923 -3.85 11.39 -32.52
C TYR A 923 -5.35 11.60 -32.26
N LEU A 924 -5.77 12.81 -31.89
CA LEU A 924 -7.18 13.12 -31.64
C LEU A 924 -8.07 13.05 -32.89
N ARG A 925 -7.50 13.22 -34.10
CA ARG A 925 -8.24 13.02 -35.36
C ARG A 925 -8.40 11.55 -35.75
N THR A 926 -7.49 10.70 -35.29
CA THR A 926 -7.41 9.29 -35.71
C THR A 926 -7.95 8.33 -34.65
N ASN A 927 -8.05 8.76 -33.38
CA ASN A 927 -8.48 7.95 -32.26
C ASN A 927 -9.63 8.57 -31.45
N THR A 928 -10.45 7.72 -30.86
CA THR A 928 -11.61 8.12 -30.05
C THR A 928 -11.17 8.64 -28.68
N TYR A 929 -11.71 9.78 -28.25
CA TYR A 929 -11.50 10.37 -26.92
C TYR A 929 -12.82 10.45 -26.12
N LEU A 930 -12.70 10.57 -24.80
CA LEU A 930 -13.83 10.65 -23.87
C LEU A 930 -14.00 12.08 -23.35
N SER A 931 -15.05 12.77 -23.78
CA SER A 931 -15.39 14.09 -23.22
C SER A 931 -16.00 13.95 -21.83
N VAL A 932 -15.51 14.73 -20.86
CA VAL A 932 -16.07 14.78 -19.49
C VAL A 932 -17.52 15.27 -19.48
N THR A 933 -17.92 16.07 -20.47
CA THR A 933 -19.31 16.57 -20.62
C THR A 933 -20.29 15.52 -21.17
N ASN A 934 -19.81 14.34 -21.55
CA ASN A 934 -20.67 13.29 -22.08
C ASN A 934 -21.52 12.64 -20.97
N LYS A 935 -22.84 12.55 -21.17
CA LYS A 935 -23.78 11.93 -20.21
C LYS A 935 -23.41 10.48 -19.82
N TRP A 936 -22.73 9.76 -20.71
CA TRP A 936 -22.31 8.37 -20.51
C TRP A 936 -20.79 8.23 -20.29
N PHE A 937 -20.12 9.32 -19.89
CA PHE A 937 -18.67 9.38 -19.70
C PHE A 937 -18.14 8.21 -18.85
N TRP A 938 -18.72 7.99 -17.68
CA TRP A 938 -18.26 6.96 -16.74
C TRP A 938 -18.44 5.54 -17.28
N GLN A 939 -19.57 5.26 -17.93
CA GLN A 939 -19.84 3.95 -18.53
C GLN A 939 -18.85 3.66 -19.68
N LYS A 940 -18.53 4.68 -20.49
CA LYS A 940 -17.56 4.57 -21.59
C LYS A 940 -16.13 4.43 -21.10
N LEU A 941 -15.76 5.11 -20.01
CA LEU A 941 -14.45 4.98 -19.38
C LEU A 941 -14.24 3.56 -18.81
N LEU A 942 -15.20 3.04 -18.06
CA LEU A 942 -15.12 1.69 -17.49
C LEU A 942 -15.11 0.60 -18.57
N TYR A 943 -15.80 0.80 -19.69
CA TYR A 943 -15.74 -0.12 -20.83
C TYR A 943 -14.37 -0.11 -21.53
N SER A 944 -13.64 1.01 -21.47
CA SER A 944 -12.32 1.16 -22.13
C SER A 944 -11.16 0.64 -21.27
N LEU A 945 -11.42 0.33 -19.99
CA LEU A 945 -10.43 -0.15 -19.03
C LEU A 945 -10.36 -1.69 -18.99
N PRO A 946 -9.19 -2.28 -18.66
CA PRO A 946 -9.06 -3.74 -18.56
C PRO A 946 -9.84 -4.26 -17.36
N LYS A 947 -10.38 -5.50 -17.41
CA LYS A 947 -11.05 -6.07 -16.24
C LYS A 947 -10.09 -6.07 -15.03
N PRO A 948 -10.48 -5.48 -13.89
CA PRO A 948 -9.62 -5.42 -12.71
C PRO A 948 -9.38 -6.83 -12.22
N GLN A 949 -8.12 -7.16 -11.91
CA GLN A 949 -7.79 -8.47 -11.36
C GLN A 949 -8.37 -8.57 -9.96
N GLY A 950 -9.50 -9.28 -9.84
CA GLY A 950 -9.97 -9.79 -8.56
C GLY A 950 -8.88 -10.69 -7.96
N THR A 951 -8.75 -10.68 -6.63
CA THR A 951 -7.85 -11.56 -5.89
C THR A 951 -7.92 -12.97 -6.43
N VAL A 952 -6.85 -13.41 -7.12
CA VAL A 952 -6.70 -14.77 -7.61
C VAL A 952 -6.78 -15.68 -6.39
N LYS A 953 -7.88 -16.45 -6.31
CA LYS A 953 -7.96 -17.62 -5.47
C LYS A 953 -7.01 -18.65 -6.07
N GLU A 954 -5.88 -18.89 -5.42
CA GLU A 954 -5.20 -20.17 -5.54
C GLU A 954 -6.14 -21.25 -5.01
N ASN A 955 -6.78 -21.97 -5.91
CA ASN A 955 -7.41 -23.26 -5.68
C ASN A 955 -7.58 -23.95 -7.03
N GLN A 956 -6.54 -24.65 -7.49
CA GLN A 956 -6.71 -25.86 -8.30
C GLN A 956 -5.62 -26.87 -7.91
N SER A 957 -6.00 -27.82 -7.07
CA SER A 957 -5.33 -29.12 -6.97
C SER A 957 -6.15 -30.16 -7.75
N LEU A 958 -5.46 -30.78 -8.71
CA LEU A 958 -5.56 -32.18 -9.19
C LEU A 958 -6.89 -32.73 -9.72
N GLY A 959 -6.89 -33.00 -11.03
CA GLY A 959 -7.75 -33.96 -11.72
C GLY A 959 -7.17 -34.31 -13.10
N VAL A 960 -6.63 -35.52 -13.22
CA VAL A 960 -5.86 -36.10 -14.33
C VAL A 960 -6.74 -36.40 -15.56
N GLN A 961 -6.26 -36.10 -16.79
CA GLN A 961 -6.12 -37.04 -17.93
C GLN A 961 -5.75 -36.34 -19.25
N GLY A 962 -4.61 -36.75 -19.84
CA GLY A 962 -4.43 -37.01 -21.27
C GLY A 962 -4.31 -35.84 -22.26
N SER A 963 -3.09 -35.54 -22.72
CA SER A 963 -2.68 -35.70 -24.13
C SER A 963 -1.37 -34.95 -24.41
N SER A 964 -0.37 -35.73 -24.82
CA SER A 964 0.95 -35.39 -25.35
C SER A 964 0.97 -34.32 -26.45
N ARG A 965 1.96 -33.42 -26.41
CA ARG A 965 3.05 -33.26 -27.41
C ARG A 965 3.89 -32.01 -27.12
N GLN A 966 5.05 -32.20 -26.51
CA GLN A 966 6.14 -31.21 -26.53
C GLN A 966 6.85 -31.28 -27.88
N MET A 967 6.92 -30.15 -28.57
CA MET A 967 7.83 -29.90 -29.68
C MET A 967 8.88 -28.93 -29.16
N SER A 968 10.10 -29.43 -29.00
CA SER A 968 11.30 -28.71 -28.66
C SER A 968 11.75 -27.83 -29.83
N ILE A 969 12.13 -26.58 -29.54
CA ILE A 969 12.98 -25.76 -30.41
C ILE A 969 14.12 -25.23 -29.55
N GLU A 970 15.32 -25.69 -29.90
CA GLU A 970 16.64 -25.30 -29.39
C GLU A 970 16.97 -23.84 -29.73
N ILE A 971 17.68 -23.15 -28.83
CA ILE A 971 18.68 -22.16 -29.24
C ILE A 971 19.99 -22.47 -28.49
N LYS A 972 21.02 -22.62 -29.31
CA LYS A 972 22.39 -23.07 -29.04
C LYS A 972 23.17 -22.08 -28.17
N GLU A 973 23.88 -22.59 -27.16
CA GLU A 973 25.08 -21.94 -26.63
C GLU A 973 26.33 -22.62 -27.21
N TYR A 974 27.30 -21.78 -27.57
CA TYR A 974 28.58 -22.16 -28.17
C TYR A 974 29.55 -22.67 -27.10
N ASP A 975 30.07 -23.87 -27.33
CA ASP A 975 31.20 -24.45 -26.60
C ASP A 975 32.49 -23.62 -26.78
N THR A 976 33.23 -23.42 -25.69
CA THR A 976 34.70 -23.44 -25.74
C THR A 976 35.23 -24.50 -24.78
N ALA A 977 35.98 -25.43 -25.34
CA ALA A 977 36.58 -26.60 -24.71
C ALA A 977 37.76 -26.25 -23.80
N SER A 978 37.99 -27.01 -22.73
CA SER A 978 39.04 -28.05 -22.70
C SER A 978 39.27 -28.63 -21.29
N SER A 979 39.46 -29.97 -21.28
CA SER A 979 40.25 -30.80 -20.35
C SER A 979 39.98 -30.72 -18.83
N GLY A 980 39.88 -31.82 -18.07
CA GLY A 980 40.20 -33.21 -18.38
C GLY A 980 39.72 -34.15 -17.27
N ASN A 981 39.82 -35.43 -17.60
CA ASN A 981 39.49 -36.60 -16.80
C ASN A 981 40.05 -36.57 -15.37
N GLU A 982 39.27 -37.02 -14.39
CA GLU A 982 39.71 -38.13 -13.53
C GLU A 982 38.53 -38.88 -12.89
N LYS A 983 38.60 -40.21 -13.01
CA LYS A 983 37.70 -41.21 -12.40
C LYS A 983 38.22 -41.59 -11.02
N ARG A 984 37.32 -41.77 -10.04
CA ARG A 984 37.38 -42.78 -8.94
C ARG A 984 36.04 -42.72 -8.19
N LYS A 985 35.08 -43.63 -8.45
CA LYS A 985 34.85 -44.96 -7.85
C LYS A 985 34.74 -44.98 -6.30
N GLU A 986 33.50 -45.25 -5.88
CA GLU A 986 33.05 -46.22 -4.86
C GLU A 986 33.55 -46.07 -3.41
N GLY A 987 32.57 -46.01 -2.48
CA GLY A 987 32.79 -46.09 -1.04
C GLY A 987 31.48 -45.93 -0.26
N MET A 988 30.69 -47.00 -0.25
CA MET A 988 29.49 -47.23 0.55
C MET A 988 29.90 -47.61 1.97
N GLU A 989 29.30 -47.00 3.01
CA GLU A 989 29.12 -47.65 4.32
C GLU A 989 28.05 -46.92 5.16
N GLU A 990 26.91 -47.59 5.31
CA GLU A 990 25.99 -47.40 6.42
C GLU A 990 26.57 -48.08 7.67
N SER A 991 26.39 -47.46 8.85
CA SER A 991 25.56 -47.99 9.94
C SER A 991 26.10 -47.79 11.36
N LYS A 992 25.14 -47.42 12.24
CA LYS A 992 25.07 -47.53 13.71
C LYS A 992 25.88 -46.46 14.47
N MET A 993 25.23 -45.56 15.22
CA MET A 993 24.42 -45.84 16.41
C MET A 993 23.45 -44.69 16.73
#